data_AF-F8CN41-F1
#
_entry.id   AF-F8CN41-F1
#
_cell.length_a   1.000
_cell.length_b   1.000
_cell.length_c   1.000
_cell.angle_alpha   90.00
_cell.angle_beta   90.00
_cell.angle_gamma   90.00
#
_symmetry.space_group_name_H-M   'P 1'
#
loop_
_entity.id
_entity.type
_entity.pdbx_description
1 polymer ?
#
loop_
_entity_poly.entity_id
_entity_poly.type
_entity_poly.pdbx_seq_one_letter_code
_entity_poly.pdbx_strand_id
1 'polypeptide(L)'
;MQPVRDARWPESLRPLYESVTGTPVAEAVAASTRWREDFSRWVRNASLDERTLAQAAAWSHLDEGERTPAEALFLLSSCSELLWPYAGSTPGLLPRLMARQEALLAALSEAGDADTAARVRRETEATVTTVLTRILKRHPDALQSLVGDAPCTFDGRALRFHGAVEVDLRQVLGTGAKSVALLEQLRALLPATAADGRDRLAEFIRTRAARLPWREASEVLAERLFALATSPDGRGGMSGFLACYPGGRKEPDWCARAGLLLSQTLEAGGPPEVVENLCELLARFDAPPVDGLRGALGALVNGDFEAAADLGPVRFVLDHCQATLRKGEPGLVLTLLWLEERLFRASVRKGVPDAFERRKRVLSKLRPGAPGFAPLHWLAEECAELWPRFLPGGVRPGLDALAAWRHEVAERVGRKPVLRKAAIEFFLWCAPDAASSEAELTVLALVRTATDRRQVKRLKEHPSARVRMRVRTLQSWFQGPPGKGKPGAPAEPPRTSGPATVTEALRHLHATRAVPLGGRTWLRDRDLEELLLGAFGRVEAAFCARYPERFRDDTQGLVADLLEALRAELERVRADVAALLSQGQTTPLSLAMSVQRREPAHRAVPVLAEGEAPPEAAPRAPATRTGVEVAFVLDVAVGDFLHTRRVVSVQVVKLEQRGEGQWLPAFRLGREHLDAQLLRTDAAFCLFLAPPFPRAECWVVPSRTVRALMESQRSLSGVPRDGVQRVARSLSHWLLADVVGLWTGDERPEALAWQSSAEAGPDFVVEWGLR
;
A
#
# COMPACT_ATOMS: atom_id res chain seq x y z
N MET A 1 -8.83 -14.15 38.61
CA MET A 1 -9.54 -14.79 39.74
C MET A 1 -8.94 -14.25 41.03
N GLN A 2 -9.77 -13.72 41.93
CA GLN A 2 -9.33 -13.28 43.26
C GLN A 2 -8.85 -14.48 44.09
N PRO A 3 -7.84 -14.34 44.95
CA PRO A 3 -7.40 -15.40 45.84
C PRO A 3 -8.50 -15.65 46.87
N VAL A 4 -9.12 -16.82 46.82
CA VAL A 4 -10.02 -17.30 47.87
C VAL A 4 -9.14 -17.57 49.08
N ARG A 5 -9.13 -16.62 50.02
CA ARG A 5 -8.60 -16.81 51.37
C ARG A 5 -9.44 -17.90 52.04
N ASP A 6 -8.77 -18.95 52.50
CA ASP A 6 -9.27 -20.12 53.23
C ASP A 6 -10.26 -21.03 52.48
N ALA A 7 -9.77 -21.76 51.48
CA ALA A 7 -10.52 -22.85 50.86
C ALA A 7 -10.65 -24.03 51.85
N ARG A 8 -11.80 -24.13 52.53
CA ARG A 8 -12.11 -25.23 53.46
C ARG A 8 -12.39 -26.53 52.70
N TRP A 9 -11.96 -27.66 53.25
CA TRP A 9 -12.36 -28.98 52.77
C TRP A 9 -13.89 -29.15 52.78
N PRO A 10 -14.47 -29.85 51.78
CA PRO A 10 -15.90 -30.18 51.77
C PRO A 10 -16.30 -30.90 53.05
N GLU A 11 -17.53 -30.65 53.54
CA GLU A 11 -18.01 -31.27 54.78
C GLU A 11 -18.01 -32.81 54.70
N SER A 12 -18.28 -33.35 53.51
CA SER A 12 -18.25 -34.79 53.24
C SER A 12 -16.84 -35.42 53.28
N LEU A 13 -15.78 -34.62 53.17
CA LEU A 13 -14.38 -35.07 53.19
C LEU A 13 -13.65 -34.73 54.50
N ARG A 14 -14.19 -33.79 55.28
CA ARG A 14 -13.61 -33.30 56.54
C ARG A 14 -13.28 -34.42 57.55
N PRO A 15 -14.13 -35.44 57.80
CA PRO A 15 -13.82 -36.49 58.77
C PRO A 15 -12.59 -37.33 58.39
N LEU A 16 -12.41 -37.59 57.08
CA LEU A 16 -11.23 -38.30 56.59
C LEU A 16 -9.97 -37.45 56.78
N TYR A 17 -10.07 -36.16 56.47
CA TYR A 17 -8.95 -35.23 56.61
C TYR A 17 -8.51 -35.04 58.08
N GLU A 18 -9.45 -34.89 59.01
CA GLU A 18 -9.16 -34.80 60.44
C GLU A 18 -8.43 -36.06 60.96
N SER A 19 -8.88 -37.24 60.52
CA SER A 19 -8.20 -38.51 60.81
C SER A 19 -6.76 -38.55 60.29
N VAL A 20 -6.50 -38.01 59.09
CA VAL A 20 -5.15 -37.93 58.52
C VAL A 20 -4.26 -37.02 59.37
N THR A 21 -4.72 -35.81 59.69
CA THR A 21 -3.92 -34.83 60.46
C THR A 21 -3.62 -35.26 61.90
N GLY A 22 -4.48 -36.11 62.48
CA GLY A 22 -4.29 -36.65 63.82
C GLY A 22 -3.38 -37.88 63.90
N THR A 23 -2.91 -38.42 62.77
CA THR A 23 -2.11 -39.66 62.75
C THR A 23 -0.62 -39.37 62.95
N PRO A 24 0.07 -40.05 63.90
CA PRO A 24 1.51 -39.88 64.10
C PRO A 24 2.33 -40.45 62.93
N VAL A 25 3.54 -39.91 62.72
CA VAL A 25 4.43 -40.22 61.58
C VAL A 25 4.71 -41.72 61.43
N ALA A 26 4.93 -42.42 62.54
CA ALA A 26 5.23 -43.85 62.56
C ALA A 26 4.08 -44.73 62.04
N GLU A 27 2.83 -44.27 62.15
CA GLU A 27 1.64 -45.02 61.73
C GLU A 27 1.10 -44.56 60.37
N ALA A 28 1.53 -43.38 59.91
CA ALA A 28 1.01 -42.74 58.71
C ALA A 28 1.16 -43.60 57.45
N VAL A 29 2.30 -44.30 57.29
CA VAL A 29 2.54 -45.15 56.12
C VAL A 29 1.60 -46.35 56.09
N ALA A 30 1.36 -47.00 57.23
CA ALA A 30 0.44 -48.12 57.34
C ALA A 30 -1.01 -47.68 57.08
N ALA A 31 -1.41 -46.53 57.63
CA ALA A 31 -2.74 -45.95 57.47
C ALA A 31 -3.02 -45.42 56.04
N SER A 32 -1.99 -45.06 55.29
CA SER A 32 -2.09 -44.46 53.95
C SER A 32 -2.89 -45.29 52.93
N THR A 33 -2.88 -46.61 53.05
CA THR A 33 -3.62 -47.51 52.15
C THR A 33 -5.13 -47.35 52.36
N ARG A 34 -5.55 -47.30 53.63
CA ARG A 34 -6.96 -47.09 54.00
C ARG A 34 -7.43 -45.69 53.62
N TRP A 35 -6.60 -44.66 53.83
CA TRP A 35 -6.93 -43.30 53.41
C TRP A 35 -7.20 -43.21 51.90
N ARG A 36 -6.40 -43.89 51.07
CA ARG A 36 -6.60 -43.96 49.62
C ARG A 36 -7.90 -44.64 49.22
N GLU A 37 -8.28 -45.73 49.90
CA GLU A 37 -9.52 -46.45 49.63
C GLU A 37 -10.75 -45.61 50.00
N ASP A 38 -10.74 -45.01 51.18
CA ASP A 38 -11.83 -44.15 51.67
C ASP A 38 -11.95 -42.89 50.80
N PHE A 39 -10.82 -42.29 50.42
CA PHE A 39 -10.80 -41.18 49.47
C PHE A 39 -11.32 -41.58 48.08
N SER A 40 -10.92 -42.72 47.54
CA SER A 40 -11.45 -43.23 46.25
C SER A 40 -12.95 -43.49 46.29
N ARG A 41 -13.48 -43.94 47.44
CA ARG A 41 -14.93 -44.09 47.64
C ARG A 41 -15.62 -42.73 47.67
N TRP A 42 -15.04 -41.74 48.36
CA TRP A 42 -15.54 -40.38 48.36
C TRP A 42 -15.55 -39.78 46.95
N VAL A 43 -14.44 -39.88 46.19
CA VAL A 43 -14.35 -39.35 44.81
C VAL A 43 -15.46 -39.92 43.94
N ARG A 44 -15.79 -41.21 44.04
CA ARG A 44 -16.88 -41.82 43.24
C ARG A 44 -18.27 -41.24 43.52
N ASN A 45 -18.49 -40.78 44.75
CA ASN A 45 -19.80 -40.31 45.22
C ASN A 45 -19.93 -38.78 45.27
N ALA A 46 -18.81 -38.05 45.29
CA ALA A 46 -18.78 -36.60 45.41
C ALA A 46 -19.24 -35.90 44.12
N SER A 47 -19.99 -34.81 44.29
CA SER A 47 -20.41 -33.90 43.22
C SER A 47 -19.23 -33.12 42.62
N LEU A 48 -19.43 -32.51 41.44
CA LEU A 48 -18.40 -31.69 40.79
C LEU A 48 -18.00 -30.48 41.66
N ASP A 49 -18.96 -29.88 42.36
CA ASP A 49 -18.72 -28.73 43.24
C ASP A 49 -17.88 -29.13 44.46
N GLU A 50 -18.20 -30.25 45.09
CA GLU A 50 -17.39 -30.79 46.19
C GLU A 50 -15.97 -31.14 45.75
N ARG A 51 -15.80 -31.71 44.55
CA ARG A 51 -14.46 -31.99 44.00
C ARG A 51 -13.69 -30.72 43.67
N THR A 52 -14.37 -29.68 43.19
CA THR A 52 -13.74 -28.38 42.89
C THR A 52 -13.32 -27.67 44.18
N LEU A 53 -14.15 -27.74 45.23
CA LEU A 53 -13.80 -27.24 46.57
C LEU A 53 -12.62 -28.02 47.18
N ALA A 54 -12.63 -29.36 47.07
CA ALA A 54 -11.51 -30.19 47.52
C ALA A 54 -10.21 -29.89 46.76
N GLN A 55 -10.29 -29.61 45.46
CA GLN A 55 -9.14 -29.19 44.66
C GLN A 55 -8.58 -27.85 45.15
N ALA A 56 -9.44 -26.85 45.41
CA ALA A 56 -9.02 -25.55 45.92
C ALA A 56 -8.39 -25.66 47.33
N ALA A 57 -8.98 -26.49 48.20
CA ALA A 57 -8.44 -26.78 49.54
C ALA A 57 -7.08 -27.48 49.44
N ALA A 58 -6.97 -28.55 48.65
CA ALA A 58 -5.71 -29.27 48.44
C ALA A 58 -4.61 -28.33 47.92
N TRP A 59 -4.95 -27.39 47.03
CA TRP A 59 -4.01 -26.40 46.54
C TRP A 59 -3.52 -25.43 47.63
N SER A 60 -4.44 -24.85 48.40
CA SER A 60 -4.09 -23.97 49.54
C SER A 60 -3.20 -24.69 50.55
N HIS A 61 -3.48 -25.96 50.82
CA HIS A 61 -2.69 -26.78 51.75
C HIS A 61 -1.30 -27.17 51.22
N LEU A 62 -1.07 -27.15 49.90
CA LEU A 62 0.26 -27.30 49.31
C LEU A 62 1.08 -26.00 49.43
N ASP A 63 0.44 -24.83 49.38
CA ASP A 63 1.05 -23.49 49.40
C ASP A 63 1.48 -23.01 50.80
N GLU A 64 0.68 -23.25 51.84
CA GLU A 64 0.86 -22.62 53.17
C GLU A 64 1.42 -23.58 54.24
N GLY A 65 2.21 -23.05 55.20
CA GLY A 65 2.52 -23.64 56.51
C GLY A 65 3.36 -24.92 56.59
N GLU A 66 3.86 -25.21 57.80
CA GLU A 66 4.34 -26.55 58.16
C GLU A 66 3.16 -27.53 58.16
N ARG A 67 3.40 -28.74 57.67
CA ARG A 67 2.39 -29.79 57.52
C ARG A 67 2.91 -31.06 58.18
N THR A 68 2.01 -31.81 58.79
CA THR A 68 2.39 -33.10 59.36
C THR A 68 2.82 -34.06 58.23
N PRO A 69 3.78 -34.97 58.46
CA PRO A 69 4.15 -35.98 57.47
C PRO A 69 2.95 -36.83 56.99
N ALA A 70 1.98 -37.08 57.87
CA ALA A 70 0.73 -37.76 57.53
C ALA A 70 -0.10 -36.97 56.50
N GLU A 71 -0.27 -35.67 56.71
CA GLU A 71 -0.96 -34.79 55.77
C GLU A 71 -0.22 -34.70 54.43
N ALA A 72 1.11 -34.53 54.45
CA ALA A 72 1.91 -34.50 53.23
C ALA A 72 1.82 -35.82 52.44
N LEU A 73 1.84 -36.96 53.12
CA LEU A 73 1.68 -38.29 52.51
C LEU A 73 0.29 -38.45 51.90
N PHE A 74 -0.77 -38.01 52.57
CA PHE A 74 -2.14 -38.03 52.03
C PHE A 74 -2.27 -37.17 50.79
N LEU A 75 -1.78 -35.92 50.83
CA LEU A 75 -1.81 -35.00 49.70
C LEU A 75 -1.05 -35.56 48.49
N LEU A 76 0.17 -36.09 48.70
CA LEU A 76 1.00 -36.67 47.62
C LEU A 76 0.44 -37.97 47.05
N SER A 77 -0.12 -38.85 47.89
CA SER A 77 -0.68 -40.13 47.43
C SER A 77 -2.05 -39.98 46.75
N SER A 78 -2.80 -38.93 47.09
CA SER A 78 -4.13 -38.65 46.55
C SER A 78 -4.16 -37.55 45.48
N CYS A 79 -3.01 -36.93 45.17
CA CYS A 79 -2.94 -35.80 44.25
C CYS A 79 -3.45 -36.11 42.83
N SER A 80 -3.38 -37.37 42.38
CA SER A 80 -3.85 -37.78 41.05
C SER A 80 -5.34 -37.58 40.81
N GLU A 81 -6.13 -37.53 41.88
CA GLU A 81 -7.58 -37.29 41.87
C GLU A 81 -7.94 -35.92 42.48
N LEU A 82 -7.20 -35.45 43.51
CA LEU A 82 -7.39 -34.13 44.14
C LEU A 82 -7.04 -32.96 43.20
N LEU A 83 -5.93 -33.07 42.47
CA LEU A 83 -5.42 -32.02 41.60
C LEU A 83 -5.81 -32.24 40.14
N TRP A 84 -6.80 -33.10 39.91
CA TRP A 84 -7.37 -33.29 38.58
C TRP A 84 -7.94 -31.97 38.06
N PRO A 85 -7.64 -31.53 36.82
CA PRO A 85 -8.05 -30.21 36.36
C PRO A 85 -9.54 -30.21 36.07
N TYR A 86 -10.36 -29.72 37.01
CA TYR A 86 -11.80 -29.54 36.82
C TYR A 86 -12.13 -28.18 36.18
N ALA A 87 -11.29 -27.14 36.38
CA ALA A 87 -11.48 -25.80 35.82
C ALA A 87 -10.23 -25.16 35.16
N GLY A 88 -9.00 -25.53 35.53
CA GLY A 88 -7.77 -24.98 34.94
C GLY A 88 -6.47 -25.62 35.48
N SER A 89 -5.32 -25.30 34.87
CA SER A 89 -3.99 -25.76 35.33
C SER A 89 -3.41 -24.86 36.42
N THR A 90 -2.85 -25.44 37.48
CA THR A 90 -2.27 -24.67 38.58
C THR A 90 -0.78 -24.37 38.38
N PRO A 91 -0.36 -23.10 38.30
CA PRO A 91 1.02 -22.72 38.04
C PRO A 91 1.93 -23.16 39.20
N GLY A 92 3.12 -23.68 38.90
CA GLY A 92 4.14 -24.14 39.84
C GLY A 92 3.78 -25.40 40.60
N LEU A 93 2.99 -26.29 40.01
CA LEU A 93 2.56 -27.56 40.64
C LEU A 93 3.74 -28.48 40.98
N LEU A 94 4.65 -28.71 40.03
CA LEU A 94 5.75 -29.67 40.23
C LEU A 94 6.73 -29.22 41.33
N PRO A 95 7.25 -27.98 41.34
CA PRO A 95 8.14 -27.53 42.42
C PRO A 95 7.53 -27.70 43.82
N ARG A 96 6.22 -27.43 43.97
CA ARG A 96 5.52 -27.60 45.25
C ARG A 96 5.40 -29.06 45.68
N LEU A 97 5.02 -29.94 44.76
CA LEU A 97 4.93 -31.37 45.05
C LEU A 97 6.30 -31.94 45.42
N MET A 98 7.37 -31.50 44.75
CA MET A 98 8.74 -31.92 45.07
C MET A 98 9.17 -31.40 46.44
N ALA A 99 8.93 -30.14 46.77
CA ALA A 99 9.26 -29.58 48.09
C ALA A 99 8.54 -30.32 49.23
N ARG A 100 7.26 -30.67 49.06
CA ARG A 100 6.50 -31.45 50.06
C ARG A 100 6.98 -32.90 50.16
N GLN A 101 7.38 -33.49 49.04
CA GLN A 101 7.98 -34.83 49.01
C GLN A 101 9.33 -34.84 49.75
N GLU A 102 10.19 -33.86 49.51
CA GLU A 102 11.48 -33.72 50.20
C GLU A 102 11.29 -33.58 51.72
N ALA A 103 10.36 -32.73 52.16
CA ALA A 103 10.03 -32.56 53.58
C ALA A 103 9.52 -33.87 54.22
N LEU A 104 8.65 -34.60 53.53
CA LEU A 104 8.15 -35.91 53.98
C LEU A 104 9.28 -36.94 54.09
N LEU A 105 10.14 -37.01 53.08
CA LEU A 105 11.26 -37.96 53.04
C LEU A 105 12.31 -37.64 54.11
N ALA A 106 12.57 -36.36 54.40
CA ALA A 106 13.44 -35.95 55.49
C ALA A 106 12.88 -36.43 56.84
N ALA A 107 11.59 -36.19 57.11
CA ALA A 107 10.95 -36.62 58.34
C ALA A 107 10.94 -38.16 58.51
N LEU A 108 10.73 -38.92 57.43
CA LEU A 108 10.80 -40.39 57.47
C LEU A 108 12.23 -40.91 57.66
N SER A 109 13.23 -40.21 57.11
CA SER A 109 14.63 -40.57 57.27
C SER A 109 15.13 -40.30 58.70
N GLU A 110 14.71 -39.19 59.32
CA GLU A 110 14.97 -38.88 60.73
C GLU A 110 14.33 -39.92 61.68
N ALA A 111 13.20 -40.50 61.29
CA ALA A 111 12.54 -41.57 62.03
C ALA A 111 13.24 -42.95 61.89
N GLY A 112 14.32 -43.05 61.11
CA GLY A 112 15.14 -44.26 60.99
C GLY A 112 14.64 -45.30 59.97
N ASP A 113 13.70 -44.94 59.10
CA ASP A 113 13.04 -45.88 58.17
C ASP A 113 13.42 -45.62 56.70
N ALA A 114 14.68 -45.93 56.37
CA ALA A 114 15.25 -45.67 55.05
C ALA A 114 14.58 -46.49 53.92
N ASP A 115 14.18 -47.73 54.20
CA ASP A 115 13.52 -48.61 53.23
C ASP A 115 12.10 -48.13 52.91
N THR A 116 11.34 -47.71 53.94
CA THR A 116 10.03 -47.11 53.73
C THR A 116 10.14 -45.75 53.04
N ALA A 117 11.12 -44.92 53.39
CA ALA A 117 11.36 -43.66 52.69
C ALA A 117 11.65 -43.89 51.19
N ALA A 118 12.45 -44.91 50.84
CA ALA A 118 12.74 -45.29 49.46
C ALA A 118 11.50 -45.83 48.71
N ARG A 119 10.61 -46.54 49.40
CA ARG A 119 9.32 -46.99 48.85
C ARG A 119 8.37 -45.81 48.62
N VAL A 120 8.19 -44.95 49.62
CA VAL A 120 7.33 -43.76 49.54
C VAL A 120 7.81 -42.82 48.44
N ARG A 121 9.13 -42.63 48.28
CA ARG A 121 9.71 -41.87 47.17
C ARG A 121 9.24 -42.39 45.82
N ARG A 122 9.39 -43.71 45.56
CA ARG A 122 8.97 -44.33 44.28
C ARG A 122 7.46 -44.20 44.04
N GLU A 123 6.63 -44.43 45.06
CA GLU A 123 5.17 -44.32 44.94
C GLU A 123 4.74 -42.87 44.65
N THR A 124 5.37 -41.89 45.31
CA THR A 124 5.05 -40.47 45.11
C THR A 124 5.55 -39.95 43.76
N GLU A 125 6.77 -40.30 43.31
CA GLU A 125 7.28 -39.98 41.98
C GLU A 125 6.37 -40.50 40.85
N ALA A 126 5.90 -41.74 40.97
CA ALA A 126 4.96 -42.34 40.01
C ALA A 126 3.60 -41.63 40.02
N THR A 127 3.13 -41.19 41.19
CA THR A 127 1.88 -40.44 41.32
C THR A 127 1.99 -39.06 40.69
N VAL A 128 3.07 -38.32 40.96
CA VAL A 128 3.35 -37.00 40.35
C VAL A 128 3.48 -37.10 38.83
N THR A 129 4.20 -38.11 38.34
CA THR A 129 4.32 -38.45 36.91
C THR A 129 2.92 -38.64 36.28
N THR A 130 2.05 -39.38 36.96
CA THR A 130 0.67 -39.64 36.52
C THR A 130 -0.16 -38.36 36.47
N VAL A 131 -0.04 -37.50 37.48
CA VAL A 131 -0.75 -36.21 37.56
C VAL A 131 -0.33 -35.29 36.42
N LEU A 132 0.97 -35.08 36.23
CA LEU A 132 1.48 -34.24 35.15
C LEU A 132 1.06 -34.77 33.78
N THR A 133 1.22 -36.08 33.54
CA THR A 133 0.82 -36.70 32.26
C THR A 133 -0.68 -36.52 32.00
N ARG A 134 -1.53 -36.68 33.01
CA ARG A 134 -2.98 -36.47 32.91
C ARG A 134 -3.34 -35.02 32.62
N ILE A 135 -2.75 -34.06 33.33
CA ILE A 135 -3.01 -32.62 33.10
C ILE A 135 -2.60 -32.24 31.69
N LEU A 136 -1.39 -32.63 31.26
CA LEU A 136 -0.86 -32.26 29.94
C LEU A 136 -1.63 -32.88 28.77
N LYS A 137 -2.23 -34.07 28.96
CA LYS A 137 -3.14 -34.66 27.95
C LYS A 137 -4.37 -33.78 27.70
N ARG A 138 -4.85 -33.06 28.72
CA ARG A 138 -6.02 -32.17 28.63
C ARG A 138 -5.65 -30.73 28.28
N HIS A 139 -4.55 -30.24 28.86
CA HIS A 139 -4.04 -28.86 28.75
C HIS A 139 -2.56 -28.89 28.29
N PRO A 140 -2.29 -29.14 27.00
CA PRO A 140 -0.93 -29.26 26.47
C PRO A 140 -0.11 -27.96 26.56
N ASP A 141 -0.77 -26.82 26.68
CA ASP A 141 -0.23 -25.47 26.82
C ASP A 141 0.21 -25.13 28.26
N ALA A 142 -0.08 -25.99 29.24
CA ALA A 142 0.21 -25.71 30.65
C ALA A 142 1.62 -26.16 31.11
N LEU A 143 2.40 -26.85 30.28
CA LEU A 143 3.64 -27.51 30.73
C LEU A 143 4.60 -26.58 31.46
N GLN A 144 4.99 -25.44 30.87
CA GLN A 144 5.91 -24.50 31.51
C GLN A 144 5.31 -23.90 32.78
N SER A 145 4.00 -23.63 32.78
CA SER A 145 3.29 -23.17 33.97
C SER A 145 3.35 -24.21 35.09
N LEU A 146 3.20 -25.50 34.79
CA LEU A 146 3.22 -26.59 35.78
C LEU A 146 4.61 -26.83 36.36
N VAL A 147 5.65 -26.80 35.52
CA VAL A 147 7.01 -27.17 35.92
C VAL A 147 7.87 -25.99 36.38
N GLY A 148 7.52 -24.77 35.99
CA GLY A 148 8.33 -23.58 36.29
C GLY A 148 9.75 -23.70 35.74
N ASP A 149 10.74 -23.31 36.55
CA ASP A 149 12.16 -23.37 36.20
C ASP A 149 12.84 -24.70 36.58
N ALA A 150 12.06 -25.77 36.77
CA ALA A 150 12.59 -27.06 37.17
C ALA A 150 13.60 -27.61 36.13
N PRO A 151 14.80 -28.06 36.58
CA PRO A 151 15.79 -28.62 35.68
C PRO A 151 15.27 -29.91 35.05
N CYS A 152 15.47 -30.06 33.74
CA CYS A 152 15.01 -31.23 33.01
C CYS A 152 16.08 -31.85 32.10
N THR A 153 15.95 -33.15 31.86
CA THR A 153 16.74 -33.90 30.87
C THR A 153 15.80 -34.61 29.90
N PHE A 154 16.26 -34.85 28.67
CA PHE A 154 15.48 -35.55 27.65
C PHE A 154 16.27 -36.73 27.09
N ASP A 155 15.68 -37.93 27.18
CA ASP A 155 16.33 -39.18 26.79
C ASP A 155 15.99 -39.65 25.36
N GLY A 156 15.19 -38.87 24.62
CA GLY A 156 14.68 -39.22 23.29
C GLY A 156 13.21 -39.67 23.29
N ARG A 157 12.64 -39.98 24.46
CA ARG A 157 11.23 -40.39 24.62
C ARG A 157 10.50 -39.57 25.68
N ALA A 158 11.09 -39.40 26.85
CA ALA A 158 10.48 -38.76 28.01
C ALA A 158 11.31 -37.56 28.49
N LEU A 159 10.61 -36.56 29.01
CA LEU A 159 11.22 -35.51 29.82
C LEU A 159 11.34 -36.01 31.25
N ARG A 160 12.53 -35.93 31.84
CA ARG A 160 12.76 -36.19 33.26
C ARG A 160 13.00 -34.88 33.99
N PHE A 161 12.17 -34.59 34.98
CA PHE A 161 12.35 -33.46 35.88
C PHE A 161 12.91 -33.95 37.22
N HIS A 162 13.83 -33.19 37.81
CA HIS A 162 14.51 -33.56 39.07
C HIS A 162 15.10 -34.99 39.08
N GLY A 163 15.41 -35.56 37.91
CA GLY A 163 15.98 -36.89 37.76
C GLY A 163 15.03 -38.09 37.92
N ALA A 164 13.76 -37.87 38.32
CA ALA A 164 12.85 -38.97 38.65
C ALA A 164 11.43 -38.84 38.08
N VAL A 165 10.87 -37.63 37.99
CA VAL A 165 9.51 -37.43 37.48
C VAL A 165 9.53 -37.45 35.95
N GLU A 166 8.92 -38.47 35.33
CA GLU A 166 8.96 -38.68 33.88
C GLU A 166 7.66 -38.24 33.19
N VAL A 167 7.77 -37.57 32.05
CA VAL A 167 6.63 -37.29 31.16
C VAL A 167 6.92 -37.89 29.80
N ASP A 168 6.26 -39.00 29.48
CA ASP A 168 6.37 -39.66 28.17
C ASP A 168 5.67 -38.82 27.09
N LEU A 169 6.46 -38.18 26.23
CA LEU A 169 5.94 -37.30 25.19
C LEU A 169 5.05 -38.05 24.20
N ARG A 170 5.21 -39.36 24.00
CA ARG A 170 4.32 -40.14 23.13
C ARG A 170 2.89 -40.21 23.67
N GLN A 171 2.72 -40.18 24.98
CA GLN A 171 1.40 -40.25 25.60
C GLN A 171 0.69 -38.91 25.61
N VAL A 172 1.45 -37.81 25.60
CA VAL A 172 0.92 -36.45 25.75
C VAL A 172 0.76 -35.75 24.40
N LEU A 173 1.61 -36.05 23.42
CA LEU A 173 1.50 -35.51 22.06
C LEU A 173 0.26 -36.07 21.36
N GLY A 174 -0.80 -35.26 21.31
CA GLY A 174 -1.96 -35.50 20.45
C GLY A 174 -1.66 -35.29 18.97
N THR A 175 -2.66 -35.47 18.12
CA THR A 175 -2.61 -35.15 16.68
C THR A 175 -3.17 -33.74 16.42
N GLY A 176 -2.72 -33.07 15.35
CA GLY A 176 -3.25 -31.77 14.92
C GLY A 176 -2.85 -30.58 15.80
N ALA A 177 -3.69 -29.55 15.89
CA ALA A 177 -3.42 -28.27 16.56
C ALA A 177 -2.96 -28.37 18.03
N LYS A 178 -3.46 -29.38 18.79
CA LYS A 178 -3.04 -29.62 20.18
C LYS A 178 -1.54 -29.94 20.32
N SER A 179 -0.94 -30.51 19.27
CA SER A 179 0.50 -30.80 19.27
C SER A 179 1.35 -29.54 19.11
N VAL A 180 0.84 -28.49 18.47
CA VAL A 180 1.55 -27.20 18.31
C VAL A 180 1.76 -26.54 19.67
N ALA A 181 0.72 -26.48 20.49
CA ALA A 181 0.80 -25.91 21.84
C ALA A 181 1.85 -26.61 22.70
N LEU A 182 1.85 -27.95 22.72
CA LEU A 182 2.85 -28.70 23.48
C LEU A 182 4.26 -28.53 22.93
N LEU A 183 4.45 -28.55 21.60
CA LEU A 183 5.76 -28.32 20.98
C LEU A 183 6.34 -26.94 21.34
N GLU A 184 5.49 -25.91 21.44
CA GLU A 184 5.90 -24.59 21.93
C GLU A 184 6.34 -24.62 23.39
N GLN A 185 5.62 -25.33 24.25
CA GLN A 185 6.04 -25.49 25.65
C GLN A 185 7.37 -26.24 25.77
N LEU A 186 7.56 -27.30 24.97
CA LEU A 186 8.83 -28.05 24.91
C LEU A 186 9.98 -27.15 24.44
N ARG A 187 9.73 -26.28 23.46
CA ARG A 187 10.71 -25.30 22.99
C ARG A 187 11.07 -24.30 24.10
N ALA A 188 10.08 -23.80 24.84
CA ALA A 188 10.30 -22.87 25.94
C ALA A 188 11.15 -23.48 27.09
N LEU A 189 11.14 -24.81 27.23
CA LEU A 189 11.96 -25.55 28.20
C LEU A 189 13.41 -25.81 27.76
N LEU A 190 13.76 -25.60 26.48
CA LEU A 190 15.13 -25.84 25.98
C LEU A 190 16.23 -25.15 26.80
N PRO A 191 16.07 -23.88 27.27
CA PRO A 191 17.07 -23.23 28.12
C PRO A 191 17.28 -23.95 29.45
N ALA A 192 16.21 -24.45 30.07
CA ALA A 192 16.23 -25.19 31.33
C ALA A 192 16.62 -26.67 31.18
N THR A 193 16.72 -27.17 29.94
CA THR A 193 17.15 -28.55 29.65
C THR A 193 18.68 -28.66 29.73
N ALA A 194 19.18 -29.71 30.39
CA ALA A 194 20.61 -30.01 30.46
C ALA A 194 21.22 -30.21 29.07
N ALA A 195 22.52 -29.90 28.92
CA ALA A 195 23.22 -29.88 27.63
C ALA A 195 23.04 -31.19 26.83
N ASP A 196 23.25 -32.35 27.47
CA ASP A 196 23.16 -33.67 26.84
C ASP A 196 21.76 -34.00 26.28
N GLY A 197 20.71 -33.44 26.88
CA GLY A 197 19.32 -33.64 26.46
C GLY A 197 18.78 -32.55 25.52
N ARG A 198 19.40 -31.36 25.51
CA ARG A 198 18.91 -30.19 24.78
C ARG A 198 18.90 -30.41 23.27
N ASP A 199 19.98 -30.95 22.72
CA ASP A 199 20.09 -31.21 21.27
C ASP A 199 19.11 -32.28 20.80
N ARG A 200 18.95 -33.33 21.60
CA ARG A 200 17.96 -34.40 21.36
C ARG A 200 16.54 -33.86 21.39
N LEU A 201 16.23 -32.96 22.34
CA LEU A 201 14.91 -32.35 22.45
C LEU A 201 14.64 -31.42 21.26
N ALA A 202 15.62 -30.62 20.84
CA ALA A 202 15.51 -29.78 19.66
C ALA A 202 15.30 -30.61 18.37
N GLU A 203 16.01 -31.73 18.22
CA GLU A 203 15.81 -32.65 17.10
C GLU A 203 14.43 -33.33 17.11
N PHE A 204 13.97 -33.72 18.29
CA PHE A 204 12.63 -34.27 18.47
C PHE A 204 11.55 -33.27 18.07
N ILE A 205 11.66 -32.01 18.52
CA ILE A 205 10.75 -30.92 18.14
C ILE A 205 10.76 -30.73 16.63
N ARG A 206 11.94 -30.62 15.99
CA ARG A 206 12.07 -30.49 14.52
C ARG A 206 11.39 -31.63 13.77
N THR A 207 11.63 -32.87 14.19
CA THR A 207 11.08 -34.07 13.54
C THR A 207 9.57 -34.14 13.64
N ARG A 208 9.00 -33.71 14.78
CA ARG A 208 7.55 -33.64 14.98
C ARG A 208 6.93 -32.45 14.26
N ALA A 209 7.57 -31.29 14.30
CA ALA A 209 7.14 -30.08 13.60
C ALA A 209 7.03 -30.30 12.09
N ALA A 210 7.94 -31.07 11.49
CA ALA A 210 7.91 -31.41 10.07
C ALA A 210 6.67 -32.23 9.64
N ARG A 211 5.97 -32.87 10.59
CA ARG A 211 4.77 -33.68 10.33
C ARG A 211 3.46 -32.93 10.62
N LEU A 212 3.55 -31.67 11.07
CA LEU A 212 2.37 -30.87 11.38
C LEU A 212 1.59 -30.50 10.11
N PRO A 213 0.24 -30.43 10.16
CA PRO A 213 -0.54 -29.82 9.11
C PRO A 213 -0.24 -28.32 9.08
N TRP A 214 0.69 -27.94 8.20
CA TRP A 214 1.29 -26.61 8.22
C TRP A 214 0.29 -25.46 8.01
N ARG A 215 -0.79 -25.69 7.26
CA ARG A 215 -1.86 -24.70 7.04
C ARG A 215 -2.51 -24.21 8.34
N GLU A 216 -2.74 -25.11 9.30
CA GLU A 216 -3.36 -24.77 10.58
C GLU A 216 -2.32 -24.28 11.61
N ALA A 217 -1.11 -24.85 11.56
CA ALA A 217 -0.05 -24.50 12.49
C ALA A 217 0.61 -23.14 12.19
N SER A 218 0.63 -22.71 10.92
CA SER A 218 1.35 -21.53 10.47
C SER A 218 0.88 -20.25 11.16
N GLU A 219 -0.44 -20.05 11.31
CA GLU A 219 -0.98 -18.83 11.93
C GLU A 219 -0.61 -18.73 13.43
N VAL A 220 -0.82 -19.81 14.18
CA VAL A 220 -0.49 -19.88 15.61
C VAL A 220 1.01 -19.69 15.84
N LEU A 221 1.84 -20.32 15.01
CA LEU A 221 3.30 -20.17 15.07
C LEU A 221 3.74 -18.75 14.68
N ALA A 222 3.06 -18.11 13.72
CA ALA A 222 3.33 -16.73 13.34
C ALA A 222 3.11 -15.78 14.52
N GLU A 223 1.97 -15.88 15.22
CA GLU A 223 1.68 -15.03 16.39
C GLU A 223 2.78 -15.11 17.45
N ARG A 224 3.28 -16.33 17.73
CA ARG A 224 4.36 -16.53 18.69
C ARG A 224 5.70 -15.98 18.21
N LEU A 225 6.04 -16.20 16.94
CA LEU A 225 7.25 -15.64 16.34
C LEU A 225 7.23 -14.11 16.38
N PHE A 226 6.11 -13.48 16.04
CA PHE A 226 6.00 -12.03 16.01
C PHE A 226 5.93 -11.43 17.42
N ALA A 227 5.34 -12.11 18.40
CA ALA A 227 5.45 -11.69 19.80
C ALA A 227 6.90 -11.67 20.29
N LEU A 228 7.74 -12.63 19.84
CA LEU A 228 9.19 -12.61 20.10
C LEU A 228 9.86 -11.47 19.33
N ALA A 229 9.58 -11.31 18.04
CA ALA A 229 10.24 -10.29 17.21
C ALA A 229 9.94 -8.85 17.65
N THR A 230 8.75 -8.60 18.22
CA THR A 230 8.35 -7.29 18.75
C THR A 230 8.70 -7.09 20.22
N SER A 231 9.37 -8.05 20.85
CA SER A 231 9.90 -7.91 22.21
C SER A 231 11.38 -7.47 22.15
N PRO A 232 11.84 -6.49 22.95
CA PRO A 232 13.24 -6.07 22.98
C PRO A 232 14.21 -7.22 23.26
N ASP A 233 13.87 -8.10 24.21
CA ASP A 233 14.70 -9.25 24.62
C ASP A 233 14.48 -10.50 23.75
N GLY A 234 13.67 -10.41 22.70
CA GLY A 234 13.20 -11.56 21.94
C GLY A 234 14.22 -12.20 21.00
N ARG A 235 15.39 -11.58 20.80
CA ARG A 235 16.40 -11.99 19.81
C ARG A 235 16.86 -13.45 19.97
N GLY A 236 17.23 -13.84 21.19
CA GLY A 236 17.67 -15.20 21.49
C GLY A 236 16.56 -16.24 21.27
N GLY A 237 15.34 -15.90 21.69
CA GLY A 237 14.17 -16.75 21.54
C GLY A 237 13.76 -16.97 20.08
N MET A 238 13.85 -15.93 19.25
CA MET A 238 13.56 -15.97 17.82
C MET A 238 14.50 -16.93 17.08
N SER A 239 15.79 -16.92 17.41
CA SER A 239 16.76 -17.80 16.75
C SER A 239 16.45 -19.27 17.02
N GLY A 240 16.18 -19.61 18.28
CA GLY A 240 15.77 -20.96 18.68
C GLY A 240 14.43 -21.38 18.05
N PHE A 241 13.48 -20.44 17.93
CA PHE A 241 12.20 -20.68 17.26
C PHE A 241 12.38 -21.11 15.81
N LEU A 242 13.11 -20.34 15.01
CA LEU A 242 13.32 -20.64 13.59
C LEU A 242 14.21 -21.87 13.37
N ALA A 243 14.99 -22.30 14.38
CA ALA A 243 15.71 -23.58 14.33
C ALA A 243 14.78 -24.78 14.52
N CYS A 244 13.72 -24.63 15.33
CA CYS A 244 12.72 -25.67 15.56
C CYS A 244 11.71 -25.78 14.41
N TYR A 245 11.39 -24.66 13.76
CA TYR A 245 10.40 -24.58 12.68
C TYR A 245 11.01 -24.09 11.35
N PRO A 246 11.83 -24.91 10.68
CA PRO A 246 12.50 -24.50 9.43
C PRO A 246 11.51 -24.23 8.28
N GLY A 247 10.31 -24.84 8.31
CA GLY A 247 9.25 -24.59 7.33
C GLY A 247 8.82 -23.12 7.30
N GLY A 248 8.80 -22.47 8.46
CA GLY A 248 8.46 -21.04 8.60
C GLY A 248 9.35 -20.12 7.79
N ARG A 249 10.62 -20.47 7.58
CA ARG A 249 11.56 -19.65 6.79
C ARG A 249 11.20 -19.57 5.30
N LYS A 250 10.28 -20.41 4.84
CA LYS A 250 9.80 -20.44 3.46
C LYS A 250 8.39 -19.87 3.34
N GLU A 251 7.82 -19.33 4.41
CA GLU A 251 6.48 -18.77 4.41
C GLU A 251 6.46 -17.32 3.90
N PRO A 252 5.81 -17.05 2.76
CA PRO A 252 5.75 -15.71 2.19
C PRO A 252 4.96 -14.76 3.09
N ASP A 253 3.91 -15.25 3.75
CA ASP A 253 3.03 -14.44 4.61
C ASP A 253 3.78 -13.95 5.86
N TRP A 254 4.67 -14.79 6.42
CA TRP A 254 5.50 -14.40 7.55
C TRP A 254 6.50 -13.31 7.14
N CYS A 255 7.16 -13.47 5.99
CA CYS A 255 8.05 -12.44 5.48
C CYS A 255 7.32 -11.12 5.18
N ALA A 256 6.12 -11.18 4.61
CA ALA A 256 5.31 -10.00 4.34
C ALA A 256 4.88 -9.29 5.65
N ARG A 257 4.45 -10.06 6.65
CA ARG A 257 4.10 -9.55 7.99
C ARG A 257 5.30 -8.92 8.70
N ALA A 258 6.48 -9.54 8.63
CA ALA A 258 7.71 -9.00 9.18
C ALA A 258 8.07 -7.64 8.54
N GLY A 259 7.98 -7.54 7.21
CA GLY A 259 8.20 -6.28 6.50
C GLY A 259 7.19 -5.19 6.84
N LEU A 260 5.91 -5.54 7.01
CA LEU A 260 4.86 -4.61 7.42
C LEU A 260 5.11 -4.08 8.84
N LEU A 261 5.41 -4.98 9.79
CA LEU A 261 5.74 -4.61 11.17
C LEU A 261 6.98 -3.71 11.23
N LEU A 262 8.00 -3.99 10.42
CA LEU A 262 9.18 -3.13 10.31
C LEU A 262 8.79 -1.73 9.82
N SER A 263 7.97 -1.62 8.78
CA SER A 263 7.46 -0.33 8.27
C SER A 263 6.75 0.47 9.36
N GLN A 264 5.80 -0.18 10.06
CA GLN A 264 5.03 0.45 11.14
C GLN A 264 5.92 0.88 12.31
N THR A 265 6.91 0.06 12.67
CA THR A 265 7.85 0.36 13.76
C THR A 265 8.70 1.59 13.40
N LEU A 266 9.14 1.71 12.15
CA LEU A 266 9.91 2.85 11.68
C LEU A 266 9.08 4.15 11.62
N GLU A 267 7.80 4.06 11.23
CA GLU A 267 6.89 5.22 11.19
C GLU A 267 6.48 5.70 12.58
N ALA A 268 6.20 4.76 13.50
CA ALA A 268 5.77 5.07 14.86
C ALA A 268 6.94 5.46 15.80
N GLY A 269 8.19 5.25 15.39
CA GLY A 269 9.36 5.48 16.24
C GLY A 269 9.51 4.44 17.35
N GLY A 270 9.33 3.15 17.02
CA GLY A 270 9.45 2.06 17.98
C GLY A 270 10.90 1.79 18.47
N PRO A 271 11.08 0.87 19.44
CA PRO A 271 12.38 0.60 20.03
C PRO A 271 13.40 0.11 19.00
N PRO A 272 14.68 0.53 19.08
CA PRO A 272 15.71 0.10 18.13
C PRO A 272 15.91 -1.42 18.15
N GLU A 273 15.80 -2.07 19.31
CA GLU A 273 15.94 -3.53 19.46
C GLU A 273 14.92 -4.29 18.61
N VAL A 274 13.70 -3.76 18.50
CA VAL A 274 12.63 -4.35 17.67
C VAL A 274 12.97 -4.23 16.18
N VAL A 275 13.56 -3.10 15.77
CA VAL A 275 14.05 -2.91 14.40
C VAL A 275 15.17 -3.90 14.09
N GLU A 276 16.11 -4.11 15.02
CA GLU A 276 17.17 -5.12 14.86
C GLU A 276 16.60 -6.53 14.74
N ASN A 277 15.66 -6.89 15.62
CA ASN A 277 15.02 -8.20 15.63
C ASN A 277 14.28 -8.49 14.32
N LEU A 278 13.52 -7.52 13.80
CA LEU A 278 12.80 -7.65 12.54
C LEU A 278 13.75 -7.71 11.33
N CYS A 279 14.86 -6.97 11.34
CA CYS A 279 15.89 -7.07 10.30
C CYS A 279 16.56 -8.44 10.29
N GLU A 280 16.95 -8.94 11.47
CA GLU A 280 17.54 -10.27 11.60
C GLU A 280 16.56 -11.37 11.20
N LEU A 281 15.28 -11.22 11.54
CA LEU A 281 14.21 -12.11 11.10
C LEU A 281 14.13 -12.15 9.58
N LEU A 282 14.10 -10.99 8.94
CA LEU A 282 14.06 -10.86 7.48
C LEU A 282 15.31 -11.46 6.81
N ALA A 283 16.50 -11.26 7.36
CA ALA A 283 17.72 -11.89 6.84
C ALA A 283 17.70 -13.43 6.87
N ARG A 284 16.87 -14.03 7.73
CA ARG A 284 16.69 -15.50 7.79
C ARG A 284 15.69 -16.03 6.77
N PHE A 285 14.89 -15.16 6.14
CA PHE A 285 14.00 -15.48 5.03
C PHE A 285 14.75 -15.35 3.71
N ASP A 286 15.42 -16.41 3.28
CA ASP A 286 16.30 -16.34 2.10
C ASP A 286 16.18 -17.54 1.15
N ALA A 287 14.97 -18.12 1.12
CA ALA A 287 14.62 -19.30 0.33
C ALA A 287 13.47 -18.97 -0.63
N PRO A 288 13.64 -19.13 -1.97
CA PRO A 288 12.59 -18.87 -2.94
C PRO A 288 11.28 -19.59 -2.61
N PRO A 289 10.10 -18.94 -2.73
CA PRO A 289 9.85 -17.61 -3.31
C PRO A 289 10.07 -16.43 -2.35
N VAL A 290 10.51 -16.70 -1.11
CA VAL A 290 10.66 -15.69 -0.06
C VAL A 290 12.01 -14.98 -0.18
N ASP A 291 11.97 -13.66 -0.10
CA ASP A 291 13.14 -12.80 -0.11
C ASP A 291 12.98 -11.71 0.95
N GLY A 292 13.57 -11.96 2.12
CA GLY A 292 13.49 -11.06 3.25
C GLY A 292 14.29 -9.78 3.06
N LEU A 293 15.31 -9.76 2.20
CA LEU A 293 15.99 -8.51 1.81
C LEU A 293 15.03 -7.59 1.05
N ARG A 294 14.23 -8.14 0.12
CA ARG A 294 13.12 -7.41 -0.52
C ARG A 294 12.04 -7.01 0.50
N GLY A 295 11.79 -7.82 1.53
CA GLY A 295 10.90 -7.45 2.63
C GLY A 295 11.38 -6.23 3.42
N ALA A 296 12.66 -6.20 3.81
CA ALA A 296 13.28 -5.12 4.57
C ALA A 296 13.35 -3.81 3.77
N LEU A 297 13.81 -3.89 2.52
CA LEU A 297 13.78 -2.74 1.61
C LEU A 297 12.34 -2.29 1.33
N GLY A 298 11.40 -3.23 1.23
CA GLY A 298 9.97 -2.95 1.04
C GLY A 298 9.37 -2.10 2.15
N ALA A 299 9.80 -2.29 3.40
CA ALA A 299 9.38 -1.44 4.53
C ALA A 299 9.76 0.03 4.29
N LEU A 300 10.98 0.29 3.82
CA LEU A 300 11.47 1.64 3.52
C LEU A 300 10.88 2.23 2.23
N VAL A 301 10.59 1.39 1.24
CA VAL A 301 9.95 1.79 -0.01
C VAL A 301 8.52 2.28 0.23
N ASN A 302 7.79 1.62 1.13
CA ASN A 302 6.39 1.94 1.41
C ASN A 302 6.22 3.05 2.46
N GLY A 303 7.19 3.21 3.38
CA GLY A 303 7.12 4.20 4.45
C GLY A 303 7.62 5.59 4.07
N ASP A 304 7.06 6.60 4.74
CA ASP A 304 7.53 8.00 4.66
C ASP A 304 8.51 8.32 5.80
N PHE A 305 9.64 7.62 5.79
CA PHE A 305 10.68 7.82 6.82
C PHE A 305 11.35 9.19 6.74
N GLU A 306 11.16 9.96 5.67
CA GLU A 306 11.73 11.30 5.53
C GLU A 306 11.14 12.26 6.57
N ALA A 307 9.89 12.03 6.97
CA ALA A 307 9.18 12.78 8.00
C ALA A 307 9.56 12.38 9.45
N ALA A 308 10.15 11.20 9.66
CA ALA A 308 10.45 10.67 11.00
C ALA A 308 11.44 11.55 11.79
N ALA A 309 11.25 11.78 13.09
CA ALA A 309 12.14 12.66 13.86
C ALA A 309 13.59 12.14 13.91
N ASP A 310 13.75 10.82 14.06
CA ASP A 310 15.04 10.13 14.08
C ASP A 310 15.25 9.29 12.81
N LEU A 311 16.42 9.46 12.17
CA LEU A 311 16.83 8.69 11.00
C LEU A 311 17.76 7.52 11.34
N GLY A 312 18.16 7.35 12.61
CA GLY A 312 19.01 6.28 13.11
C GLY A 312 18.49 4.87 12.78
N PRO A 313 17.22 4.54 13.08
CA PRO A 313 16.64 3.24 12.72
C PRO A 313 16.66 2.96 11.21
N VAL A 314 16.37 3.97 10.39
CA VAL A 314 16.42 3.86 8.92
C VAL A 314 17.83 3.56 8.43
N ARG A 315 18.84 4.25 8.99
CA ARG A 315 20.26 4.00 8.70
C ARG A 315 20.64 2.56 9.03
N PHE A 316 20.20 2.06 10.18
CA PHE A 316 20.44 0.67 10.58
C PHE A 316 19.86 -0.33 9.57
N VAL A 317 18.60 -0.17 9.16
CA VAL A 317 17.96 -1.06 8.18
C VAL A 317 18.72 -1.07 6.85
N LEU A 318 19.14 0.10 6.37
CA LEU A 318 19.92 0.21 5.13
C LEU A 318 21.31 -0.43 5.24
N ASP A 319 22.01 -0.20 6.36
CA ASP A 319 23.31 -0.83 6.63
C ASP A 319 23.18 -2.36 6.70
N HIS A 320 22.10 -2.85 7.32
CA HIS A 320 21.78 -4.29 7.37
C HIS A 320 21.47 -4.87 5.99
N CYS A 321 20.64 -4.19 5.19
CA CYS A 321 20.32 -4.58 3.82
C CYS A 321 21.58 -4.59 2.93
N GLN A 322 22.47 -3.62 3.12
CA GLN A 322 23.74 -3.57 2.41
C GLN A 322 24.66 -4.74 2.80
N ALA A 323 24.74 -5.09 4.08
CA ALA A 323 25.56 -6.19 4.57
C ALA A 323 25.06 -7.57 4.10
N THR A 324 23.76 -7.71 3.91
CA THR A 324 23.10 -8.96 3.46
C THR A 324 22.93 -9.06 1.94
N LEU A 325 23.29 -8.00 1.20
CA LEU A 325 23.17 -7.96 -0.25
C LEU A 325 24.08 -9.00 -0.94
N ARG A 326 23.45 -9.87 -1.73
CA ARG A 326 24.14 -10.87 -2.57
C ARG A 326 24.76 -10.24 -3.81
N LYS A 327 25.87 -10.80 -4.28
CA LYS A 327 26.52 -10.37 -5.54
C LYS A 327 25.61 -10.65 -6.74
N GLY A 328 25.55 -9.72 -7.69
CA GLY A 328 24.84 -9.91 -8.96
C GLY A 328 23.34 -9.57 -8.94
N GLU A 329 22.88 -8.81 -7.93
CA GLU A 329 21.49 -8.33 -7.80
C GLU A 329 21.37 -6.82 -8.11
N PRO A 330 21.46 -6.39 -9.39
CA PRO A 330 21.46 -4.97 -9.75
C PRO A 330 20.14 -4.26 -9.44
N GLY A 331 19.00 -4.98 -9.37
CA GLY A 331 17.71 -4.41 -8.98
C GLY A 331 17.67 -4.00 -7.50
N LEU A 332 18.25 -4.81 -6.63
CA LEU A 332 18.38 -4.49 -5.20
C LEU A 332 19.40 -3.37 -4.98
N VAL A 333 20.50 -3.35 -5.73
CA VAL A 333 21.46 -2.23 -5.69
C VAL A 333 20.78 -0.94 -6.12
N LEU A 334 20.00 -0.93 -7.21
CA LEU A 334 19.27 0.26 -7.65
C LEU A 334 18.28 0.76 -6.58
N THR A 335 17.56 -0.17 -5.93
CA THR A 335 16.63 0.15 -4.84
C THR A 335 17.36 0.75 -3.63
N LEU A 336 18.49 0.16 -3.23
CA LEU A 336 19.36 0.68 -2.17
C LEU A 336 19.91 2.06 -2.48
N LEU A 337 20.39 2.29 -3.71
CA LEU A 337 20.89 3.60 -4.15
C LEU A 337 19.81 4.67 -4.06
N TRP A 338 18.58 4.34 -4.48
CA TRP A 338 17.45 5.27 -4.40
C TRP A 338 17.04 5.58 -2.96
N LEU A 339 16.98 4.58 -2.08
CA LEU A 339 16.68 4.79 -0.66
C LEU A 339 17.77 5.57 0.07
N GLU A 340 19.05 5.32 -0.24
CA GLU A 340 20.19 6.06 0.31
C GLU A 340 20.21 7.51 -0.18
N GLU A 341 19.79 7.77 -1.42
CA GLU A 341 19.62 9.13 -1.93
C GLU A 341 18.48 9.86 -1.21
N ARG A 342 17.35 9.19 -0.95
CA ARG A 342 16.25 9.74 -0.12
C ARG A 342 16.72 10.04 1.31
N LEU A 343 17.42 9.10 1.93
CA LEU A 343 18.00 9.28 3.27
C LEU A 343 19.01 10.44 3.29
N PHE A 344 19.85 10.58 2.28
CA PHE A 344 20.80 11.67 2.15
C PHE A 344 20.06 13.02 2.11
N ARG A 345 19.05 13.17 1.25
CA ARG A 345 18.24 14.40 1.14
C ARG A 345 17.50 14.72 2.44
N ALA A 346 16.97 13.71 3.13
CA ALA A 346 16.36 13.89 4.45
C ALA A 346 17.39 14.30 5.51
N SER A 347 18.58 13.68 5.51
CA SER A 347 19.67 14.00 6.45
C SER A 347 20.19 15.42 6.27
N VAL A 348 20.32 15.89 5.02
CA VAL A 348 20.72 17.27 4.71
C VAL A 348 19.67 18.27 5.20
N ARG A 349 18.37 18.02 4.93
CA ARG A 349 17.28 18.88 5.43
C ARG A 349 17.25 18.99 6.96
N LYS A 350 17.69 17.94 7.66
CA LYS A 350 17.74 17.88 9.14
C LYS A 350 19.10 18.29 9.72
N GLY A 351 20.07 18.66 8.90
CA GLY A 351 21.38 19.11 9.37
C GLY A 351 22.25 18.01 9.99
N VAL A 352 22.10 16.76 9.59
CA VAL A 352 22.93 15.66 10.13
C VAL A 352 24.36 15.76 9.59
N PRO A 353 25.39 15.87 10.46
CA PRO A 353 26.74 16.30 10.06
C PRO A 353 27.49 15.30 9.16
N ASP A 354 27.20 14.00 9.28
CA ASP A 354 27.91 12.94 8.55
C ASP A 354 27.26 12.54 7.22
N ALA A 355 26.22 13.26 6.78
CA ALA A 355 25.41 12.88 5.61
C ALA A 355 26.22 12.69 4.32
N PHE A 356 27.13 13.61 4.03
CA PHE A 356 27.98 13.55 2.83
C PHE A 356 29.02 12.41 2.89
N GLU A 357 29.66 12.23 4.03
CA GLU A 357 30.64 11.16 4.23
C GLU A 357 29.97 9.79 4.18
N ARG A 358 28.78 9.63 4.77
CA ARG A 358 27.97 8.41 4.64
C ARG A 358 27.68 8.12 3.16
N ARG A 359 27.15 9.08 2.41
CA ARG A 359 26.85 8.90 0.99
C ARG A 359 28.09 8.42 0.23
N LYS A 360 29.25 9.06 0.43
CA LYS A 360 30.52 8.66 -0.19
C LYS A 360 30.93 7.22 0.16
N ARG A 361 30.81 6.82 1.43
CA ARG A 361 31.12 5.45 1.90
C ARG A 361 30.17 4.40 1.31
N VAL A 362 28.87 4.71 1.22
CA VAL A 362 27.87 3.79 0.65
C VAL A 362 28.13 3.59 -0.84
N LEU A 363 28.36 4.67 -1.59
CA LEU A 363 28.65 4.60 -3.02
C LEU A 363 29.93 3.80 -3.31
N SER A 364 30.99 3.99 -2.51
CA SER A 364 32.25 3.23 -2.69
C SER A 364 32.07 1.73 -2.43
N LYS A 365 31.23 1.37 -1.45
CA LYS A 365 30.91 -0.03 -1.13
C LYS A 365 29.99 -0.69 -2.16
N LEU A 366 29.01 0.02 -2.73
CA LEU A 366 28.06 -0.55 -3.70
C LEU A 366 28.62 -0.62 -5.12
N ARG A 367 29.60 0.24 -5.47
CA ARG A 367 30.20 0.30 -6.81
C ARG A 367 30.73 -1.03 -7.35
N PRO A 368 31.44 -1.87 -6.58
CA PRO A 368 31.92 -3.17 -7.05
C PRO A 368 30.79 -4.20 -7.27
N GLY A 369 29.63 -4.01 -6.64
CA GLY A 369 28.54 -4.97 -6.62
C GLY A 369 27.58 -4.95 -7.82
N ALA A 370 27.66 -3.92 -8.67
CA ALA A 370 26.70 -3.74 -9.77
C ALA A 370 27.35 -3.46 -11.15
N PRO A 371 27.15 -4.33 -12.15
CA PRO A 371 27.56 -4.03 -13.52
C PRO A 371 26.73 -2.86 -14.06
N GLY A 372 27.41 -1.80 -14.52
CA GLY A 372 26.72 -0.58 -14.95
C GLY A 372 26.23 0.30 -13.79
N PHE A 373 27.01 0.37 -12.71
CA PHE A 373 26.75 1.22 -11.54
C PHE A 373 26.40 2.67 -11.88
N ALA A 374 27.13 3.31 -12.80
CA ALA A 374 26.89 4.73 -13.14
C ALA A 374 25.46 4.97 -13.69
N PRO A 375 24.95 4.21 -14.68
CA PRO A 375 23.54 4.27 -15.07
C PRO A 375 22.54 4.03 -13.94
N LEU A 376 22.82 3.10 -13.01
CA LEU A 376 21.92 2.82 -11.88
C LEU A 376 21.91 3.95 -10.86
N HIS A 377 23.08 4.51 -10.54
CA HIS A 377 23.22 5.66 -9.65
C HIS A 377 22.49 6.88 -10.22
N TRP A 378 22.72 7.20 -11.50
CA TRP A 378 21.99 8.27 -12.18
C TRP A 378 20.47 8.05 -12.10
N LEU A 379 19.99 6.84 -12.41
CA LEU A 379 18.55 6.56 -12.37
C LEU A 379 17.95 6.73 -10.97
N ALA A 380 18.69 6.32 -9.94
CA ALA A 380 18.30 6.51 -8.54
C ALA A 380 18.19 7.99 -8.17
N GLU A 381 19.18 8.81 -8.55
CA GLU A 381 19.16 10.26 -8.32
C GLU A 381 17.99 10.95 -9.03
N GLU A 382 17.79 10.64 -10.32
CA GLU A 382 16.69 11.19 -11.13
C GLU A 382 15.32 10.83 -10.54
N CYS A 383 15.12 9.57 -10.13
CA CYS A 383 13.84 9.15 -9.55
C CYS A 383 13.60 9.76 -8.17
N ALA A 384 14.66 9.95 -7.36
CA ALA A 384 14.58 10.63 -6.07
C ALA A 384 14.23 12.13 -6.22
N GLU A 385 14.56 12.75 -7.36
CA GLU A 385 14.15 14.12 -7.67
C GLU A 385 12.76 14.20 -8.33
N LEU A 386 12.46 13.29 -9.26
CA LEU A 386 11.28 13.33 -10.09
C LEU A 386 10.00 12.92 -9.33
N TRP A 387 10.04 11.80 -8.60
CA TRP A 387 8.83 11.23 -7.99
C TRP A 387 8.17 12.11 -6.93
N PRO A 388 8.90 12.88 -6.08
CA PRO A 388 8.27 13.85 -5.18
C PRO A 388 7.40 14.89 -5.90
N ARG A 389 7.66 15.19 -7.17
CA ARG A 389 6.87 16.14 -7.99
C ARG A 389 5.48 15.61 -8.37
N PHE A 390 5.22 14.31 -8.17
CA PHE A 390 3.91 13.69 -8.39
C PHE A 390 3.03 13.68 -7.13
N LEU A 391 3.60 13.94 -5.95
CA LEU A 391 2.87 13.96 -4.68
C LEU A 391 2.07 15.27 -4.51
N PRO A 392 1.04 15.28 -3.64
CA PRO A 392 0.25 16.48 -3.36
C PRO A 392 1.14 17.68 -2.99
N GLY A 393 0.97 18.81 -3.67
CA GLY A 393 1.80 20.02 -3.49
C GLY A 393 3.05 20.09 -4.38
N GLY A 394 3.36 19.04 -5.14
CA GLY A 394 4.44 19.02 -6.13
C GLY A 394 4.04 19.63 -7.49
N VAL A 395 5.01 20.21 -8.20
CA VAL A 395 4.80 20.72 -9.58
C VAL A 395 5.08 19.60 -10.57
N ARG A 396 4.02 18.94 -11.04
CA ARG A 396 4.14 17.83 -11.99
C ARG A 396 4.78 18.28 -13.32
N PRO A 397 5.78 17.56 -13.85
CA PRO A 397 6.35 17.86 -15.15
C PRO A 397 5.32 17.70 -16.29
N GLY A 398 5.46 18.54 -17.33
CA GLY A 398 4.62 18.45 -18.54
C GLY A 398 4.84 17.14 -19.32
N LEU A 399 3.90 16.79 -20.19
CA LEU A 399 3.92 15.53 -20.95
C LEU A 399 5.17 15.36 -21.82
N ASP A 400 5.64 16.44 -22.45
CA ASP A 400 6.86 16.44 -23.28
C ASP A 400 8.12 16.16 -22.46
N ALA A 401 8.20 16.76 -21.27
CA ALA A 401 9.32 16.55 -20.35
C ALA A 401 9.35 15.10 -19.85
N LEU A 402 8.18 14.51 -19.56
CA LEU A 402 8.08 13.10 -19.20
C LEU A 402 8.44 12.17 -20.37
N ALA A 403 8.06 12.53 -21.61
CA ALA A 403 8.45 11.78 -22.80
C ALA A 403 9.96 11.82 -23.06
N ALA A 404 10.58 13.00 -22.93
CA ALA A 404 12.02 13.18 -23.04
C ALA A 404 12.77 12.38 -21.96
N TRP A 405 12.29 12.43 -20.72
CA TRP A 405 12.84 11.66 -19.61
C TRP A 405 12.75 10.14 -19.86
N ARG A 406 11.60 9.62 -20.33
CA ARG A 406 11.48 8.19 -20.71
C ARG A 406 12.46 7.79 -21.81
N HIS A 407 12.65 8.66 -22.81
CA HIS A 407 13.61 8.42 -23.88
C HIS A 407 15.04 8.33 -23.32
N GLU A 408 15.41 9.23 -22.41
CA GLU A 408 16.72 9.21 -21.76
C GLU A 408 16.94 7.96 -20.90
N VAL A 409 15.93 7.53 -20.14
CA VAL A 409 15.96 6.26 -19.40
C VAL A 409 16.17 5.08 -20.36
N ALA A 410 15.43 5.05 -21.47
CA ALA A 410 15.56 4.01 -22.49
C ALA A 410 16.94 4.01 -23.18
N GLU A 411 17.56 5.16 -23.36
CA GLU A 411 18.91 5.27 -23.94
C GLU A 411 20.00 4.78 -22.98
N ARG A 412 19.97 5.25 -21.73
CA ARG A 412 21.02 4.95 -20.72
C ARG A 412 20.93 3.53 -20.17
N VAL A 413 19.71 3.00 -20.00
CA VAL A 413 19.46 1.71 -19.33
C VAL A 413 18.95 0.64 -20.31
N GLY A 414 18.23 1.05 -21.37
CA GLY A 414 17.57 0.14 -22.31
C GLY A 414 18.51 -0.72 -23.17
N ARG A 415 19.77 -0.33 -23.34
CA ARG A 415 20.72 -1.07 -24.19
C ARG A 415 21.20 -2.39 -23.54
N LYS A 416 21.42 -2.41 -22.22
CA LYS A 416 21.98 -3.57 -21.51
C LYS A 416 20.88 -4.41 -20.85
N PRO A 417 20.75 -5.73 -21.16
CA PRO A 417 19.68 -6.57 -20.60
C PRO A 417 19.65 -6.62 -19.06
N VAL A 418 20.83 -6.66 -18.42
CA VAL A 418 20.97 -6.69 -16.96
C VAL A 418 20.43 -5.41 -16.31
N LEU A 419 20.69 -4.25 -16.93
CA LEU A 419 20.21 -2.95 -16.46
C LEU A 419 18.70 -2.79 -16.71
N ARG A 420 18.21 -3.22 -17.88
CA ARG A 420 16.76 -3.27 -18.16
C ARG A 420 16.03 -4.10 -17.11
N LYS A 421 16.55 -5.30 -16.81
CA LYS A 421 15.97 -6.18 -15.82
C LYS A 421 15.82 -5.48 -14.47
N ALA A 422 16.88 -4.83 -14.01
CA ALA A 422 16.91 -4.08 -12.76
C ALA A 422 15.91 -2.92 -12.76
N ALA A 423 15.90 -2.09 -13.82
CA ALA A 423 15.02 -0.93 -13.91
C ALA A 423 13.54 -1.32 -14.00
N ILE A 424 13.21 -2.40 -14.73
CA ILE A 424 11.84 -2.90 -14.82
C ILE A 424 11.30 -3.28 -13.43
N GLU A 425 12.07 -4.04 -12.65
CA GLU A 425 11.69 -4.41 -11.29
C GLU A 425 11.57 -3.16 -10.39
N PHE A 426 12.56 -2.27 -10.46
CA PHE A 426 12.61 -1.03 -9.67
C PHE A 426 11.41 -0.12 -9.93
N PHE A 427 11.05 0.16 -11.19
CA PHE A 427 9.90 1.01 -11.52
C PHE A 427 8.58 0.40 -11.03
N LEU A 428 8.40 -0.90 -11.19
CA LEU A 428 7.20 -1.58 -10.73
C LEU A 428 7.09 -1.62 -9.21
N TRP A 429 8.22 -1.59 -8.52
CA TRP A 429 8.27 -1.73 -7.07
C TRP A 429 8.30 -0.41 -6.31
N CYS A 430 9.23 0.48 -6.67
CA CYS A 430 9.59 1.66 -5.89
C CYS A 430 8.82 2.93 -6.26
N ALA A 431 8.26 3.01 -7.48
CA ALA A 431 7.53 4.20 -7.87
C ALA A 431 6.28 4.38 -6.99
N PRO A 432 6.04 5.59 -6.42
CA PRO A 432 4.86 5.86 -5.61
C PRO A 432 3.59 5.74 -6.46
N ASP A 433 2.44 5.57 -5.82
CA ASP A 433 1.19 5.31 -6.55
C ASP A 433 0.79 6.51 -7.44
N ALA A 434 1.10 7.73 -7.02
CA ALA A 434 0.93 8.93 -7.85
C ALA A 434 1.77 8.94 -9.15
N ALA A 435 2.87 8.18 -9.19
CA ALA A 435 3.74 8.03 -10.36
C ALA A 435 3.57 6.65 -11.05
N SER A 436 2.55 5.86 -10.67
CA SER A 436 2.36 4.48 -11.19
C SER A 436 2.24 4.44 -12.71
N SER A 437 1.45 5.34 -13.30
CA SER A 437 1.26 5.39 -14.76
C SER A 437 2.56 5.73 -15.50
N GLU A 438 3.38 6.62 -14.94
CA GLU A 438 4.68 6.97 -15.55
C GLU A 438 5.66 5.79 -15.46
N ALA A 439 5.67 5.09 -14.33
CA ALA A 439 6.47 3.88 -14.16
C ALA A 439 6.06 2.76 -15.14
N GLU A 440 4.77 2.55 -15.36
CA GLU A 440 4.24 1.58 -16.33
C GLU A 440 4.64 1.93 -17.77
N LEU A 441 4.48 3.20 -18.18
CA LEU A 441 4.92 3.69 -19.49
C LEU A 441 6.43 3.54 -19.70
N THR A 442 7.21 3.79 -18.65
CA THR A 442 8.66 3.61 -18.68
C THR A 442 9.05 2.14 -18.83
N VAL A 443 8.35 1.24 -18.13
CA VAL A 443 8.57 -0.21 -18.26
C VAL A 443 8.25 -0.68 -19.68
N LEU A 444 7.19 -0.16 -20.31
CA LEU A 444 6.86 -0.48 -21.71
C LEU A 444 7.95 -0.01 -22.68
N ALA A 445 8.50 1.19 -22.47
CA ALA A 445 9.62 1.69 -23.28
C ALA A 445 10.90 0.87 -23.09
N LEU A 446 11.09 0.26 -21.92
CA LEU A 446 12.22 -0.62 -21.61
C LEU A 446 12.04 -2.04 -22.16
N VAL A 447 10.82 -2.56 -22.27
CA VAL A 447 10.57 -3.92 -22.76
C VAL A 447 10.78 -3.98 -24.28
N ARG A 448 11.95 -4.47 -24.71
CA ARG A 448 12.34 -4.55 -26.13
C ARG A 448 12.28 -5.97 -26.69
N THR A 449 12.41 -6.98 -25.83
CA THR A 449 12.59 -8.38 -26.23
C THR A 449 11.56 -9.32 -25.63
N ALA A 450 11.40 -10.50 -26.22
CA ALA A 450 10.57 -11.56 -25.64
C ALA A 450 11.08 -12.03 -24.27
N THR A 451 12.40 -11.95 -24.03
CA THR A 451 13.01 -12.23 -22.73
C THR A 451 12.61 -11.21 -21.67
N ASP A 452 12.53 -9.92 -22.01
CA ASP A 452 12.06 -8.88 -21.09
C ASP A 452 10.57 -9.10 -20.76
N ARG A 453 9.73 -9.45 -21.74
CA ARG A 453 8.31 -9.81 -21.51
C ARG A 453 8.15 -11.01 -20.57
N ARG A 454 8.96 -12.06 -20.76
CA ARG A 454 8.99 -13.22 -19.85
C ARG A 454 9.41 -12.82 -18.44
N GLN A 455 10.35 -11.89 -18.32
CA GLN A 455 10.77 -11.37 -17.03
C GLN A 455 9.64 -10.61 -16.33
N VAL A 456 8.94 -9.70 -17.02
CA VAL A 456 7.76 -9.03 -16.44
C VAL A 456 6.72 -10.06 -16.02
N LYS A 457 6.52 -11.13 -16.81
CA LYS A 457 5.61 -12.22 -16.43
C LYS A 457 6.01 -12.91 -15.12
N ARG A 458 7.31 -13.15 -14.91
CA ARG A 458 7.85 -13.75 -13.66
C ARG A 458 7.62 -12.86 -12.44
N LEU A 459 7.55 -11.53 -12.60
CA LEU A 459 7.25 -10.61 -11.50
C LEU A 459 5.80 -10.74 -10.96
N LYS A 460 4.94 -11.59 -11.55
CA LYS A 460 3.67 -12.01 -10.90
C LYS A 460 3.88 -12.73 -9.58
N GLU A 461 5.02 -13.36 -9.40
CA GLU A 461 5.42 -14.08 -8.18
C GLU A 461 6.24 -13.19 -7.24
N HIS A 462 6.41 -11.90 -7.56
CA HIS A 462 7.20 -10.98 -6.74
C HIS A 462 6.56 -10.80 -5.34
N PRO A 463 7.35 -10.69 -4.25
CA PRO A 463 6.84 -10.60 -2.88
C PRO A 463 5.98 -9.34 -2.63
N SER A 464 6.28 -8.22 -3.29
CA SER A 464 5.46 -7.00 -3.21
C SER A 464 4.14 -7.11 -3.97
N ALA A 465 3.02 -6.88 -3.28
CA ALA A 465 1.68 -6.83 -3.87
C ALA A 465 1.54 -5.75 -4.96
N ARG A 466 2.18 -4.59 -4.76
CA ARG A 466 2.22 -3.47 -5.72
C ARG A 466 2.78 -3.93 -7.08
N VAL A 467 3.91 -4.63 -7.05
CA VAL A 467 4.52 -5.21 -8.26
C VAL A 467 3.56 -6.19 -8.93
N ARG A 468 2.98 -7.13 -8.16
CA ARG A 468 2.05 -8.12 -8.73
C ARG A 468 0.85 -7.46 -9.41
N MET A 469 0.30 -6.41 -8.83
CA MET A 469 -0.82 -5.66 -9.41
C MET A 469 -0.41 -4.94 -10.69
N ARG A 470 0.69 -4.17 -10.67
CA ARG A 470 1.18 -3.47 -11.87
C ARG A 470 1.57 -4.43 -13.00
N VAL A 471 2.12 -5.59 -12.66
CA VAL A 471 2.42 -6.65 -13.64
C VAL A 471 1.14 -7.22 -14.27
N ARG A 472 0.05 -7.38 -13.51
CA ARG A 472 -1.24 -7.81 -14.08
C ARG A 472 -1.74 -6.78 -15.09
N THR A 473 -1.62 -5.49 -14.77
CA THR A 473 -1.92 -4.39 -15.70
C THR A 473 -1.05 -4.45 -16.96
N LEU A 474 0.26 -4.61 -16.84
CA LEU A 474 1.15 -4.71 -18.00
C LEU A 474 0.93 -5.96 -18.86
N GLN A 475 0.44 -7.06 -18.27
CA GLN A 475 0.19 -8.29 -19.02
C GLN A 475 -0.99 -8.20 -19.98
N SER A 476 -2.02 -7.41 -19.67
CA SER A 476 -3.08 -7.14 -20.65
C SER A 476 -2.57 -6.29 -21.81
N TRP A 477 -1.47 -5.55 -21.64
CA TRP A 477 -0.86 -4.73 -22.70
C TRP A 477 0.11 -5.55 -23.56
N PHE A 478 0.75 -6.60 -23.00
CA PHE A 478 1.63 -7.50 -23.75
C PHE A 478 0.90 -8.63 -24.48
N GLN A 479 -0.27 -9.04 -23.98
CA GLN A 479 -1.13 -10.01 -24.63
C GLN A 479 -2.10 -9.23 -25.50
N GLY A 480 -1.76 -9.02 -26.78
CA GLY A 480 -2.78 -8.70 -27.78
C GLY A 480 -3.92 -9.75 -27.74
N PRO A 481 -5.05 -9.49 -28.41
CA PRO A 481 -6.25 -10.34 -28.34
C PRO A 481 -5.93 -11.83 -28.47
N PRO A 482 -6.65 -12.72 -27.76
CA PRO A 482 -6.43 -14.16 -27.87
C PRO A 482 -6.86 -14.66 -29.26
N GLY A 483 -5.94 -14.64 -30.21
CA GLY A 483 -6.05 -15.38 -31.45
C GLY A 483 -5.99 -16.87 -31.15
N LYS A 484 -7.10 -17.58 -31.40
CA LYS A 484 -7.08 -19.03 -31.56
C LYS A 484 -6.10 -19.37 -32.70
N GLY A 485 -5.05 -20.13 -32.43
CA GLY A 485 -4.27 -20.80 -33.48
C GLY A 485 -2.80 -21.05 -33.17
N LYS A 486 -2.38 -22.30 -33.31
CA LYS A 486 -1.01 -22.80 -33.47
C LYS A 486 -1.08 -23.86 -34.60
N PRO A 487 0.02 -24.28 -35.25
CA PRO A 487 1.20 -23.56 -35.78
C PRO A 487 1.46 -23.89 -37.27
N GLY A 488 1.98 -22.93 -38.03
CA GLY A 488 2.53 -23.14 -39.38
C GLY A 488 2.96 -21.80 -39.96
N ALA A 489 4.27 -21.54 -40.04
CA ALA A 489 4.87 -20.27 -40.41
C ALA A 489 4.72 -19.95 -41.93
N PRO A 490 5.26 -18.85 -42.48
CA PRO A 490 5.71 -17.58 -41.89
C PRO A 490 5.14 -16.34 -42.64
N ALA A 491 5.04 -15.20 -41.96
CA ALA A 491 5.07 -13.90 -42.64
C ALA A 491 5.56 -12.84 -41.64
N GLU A 492 6.81 -12.38 -41.80
CA GLU A 492 7.18 -11.05 -41.35
C GLU A 492 6.43 -10.03 -42.21
N PRO A 493 5.86 -8.96 -41.62
CA PRO A 493 5.80 -7.67 -42.27
C PRO A 493 6.80 -6.70 -41.61
N PRO A 494 7.18 -5.65 -42.33
CA PRO A 494 8.50 -5.05 -42.25
C PRO A 494 8.66 -4.12 -41.07
N ARG A 495 9.92 -4.01 -40.62
CA ARG A 495 10.42 -2.85 -39.89
C ARG A 495 10.43 -1.64 -40.81
N THR A 496 9.42 -0.78 -40.76
CA THR A 496 9.52 0.67 -41.02
C THR A 496 8.17 1.39 -40.87
N SER A 497 8.24 2.61 -40.33
CA SER A 497 7.21 3.66 -40.24
C SER A 497 6.05 3.42 -39.25
N GLY A 498 5.69 4.49 -38.52
CA GLY A 498 4.58 4.52 -37.57
C GLY A 498 3.21 4.30 -38.23
N PRO A 499 2.12 4.25 -37.44
CA PRO A 499 0.79 3.95 -37.97
C PRO A 499 0.39 4.99 -39.02
N ALA A 500 0.20 4.54 -40.25
CA ALA A 500 -0.04 5.40 -41.40
C ALA A 500 -1.53 5.80 -41.54
N THR A 501 -2.46 5.19 -40.81
CA THR A 501 -3.87 5.59 -40.83
C THR A 501 -4.59 5.39 -39.48
N VAL A 502 -5.52 6.30 -39.17
CA VAL A 502 -6.37 6.33 -37.96
C VAL A 502 -7.17 5.03 -37.78
N THR A 503 -7.55 4.38 -38.89
CA THR A 503 -8.26 3.11 -38.91
C THR A 503 -7.42 1.93 -38.37
N GLU A 504 -6.09 1.96 -38.50
CA GLU A 504 -5.20 0.92 -37.96
C GLU A 504 -4.94 1.09 -36.46
N ALA A 505 -4.86 2.33 -35.97
CA ALA A 505 -4.79 2.62 -34.54
C ALA A 505 -6.06 2.14 -33.82
N LEU A 506 -7.23 2.40 -34.41
CA LEU A 506 -8.53 1.99 -33.87
C LEU A 506 -8.77 0.47 -33.96
N ARG A 507 -8.34 -0.21 -35.03
CA ARG A 507 -8.38 -1.70 -35.10
C ARG A 507 -7.49 -2.35 -34.06
N HIS A 508 -6.34 -1.76 -33.74
CA HIS A 508 -5.45 -2.26 -32.70
C HIS A 508 -6.04 -2.07 -31.28
N LEU A 509 -6.88 -1.04 -31.07
CA LEU A 509 -7.56 -0.75 -29.80
C LEU A 509 -8.85 -1.56 -29.60
N HIS A 510 -9.66 -1.75 -30.64
CA HIS A 510 -10.89 -2.54 -30.56
C HIS A 510 -10.62 -4.04 -30.33
N ALA A 511 -9.51 -4.52 -30.89
CA ALA A 511 -9.16 -5.93 -30.77
C ALA A 511 -8.69 -6.28 -29.33
N THR A 512 -8.16 -5.33 -28.54
CA THR A 512 -7.55 -5.63 -27.23
C THR A 512 -8.53 -5.72 -26.05
N ARG A 513 -9.82 -5.35 -26.18
CA ARG A 513 -10.84 -5.34 -25.09
C ARG A 513 -10.25 -5.04 -23.70
N ALA A 514 -9.45 -3.97 -23.61
CA ALA A 514 -8.92 -3.51 -22.34
C ALA A 514 -10.09 -3.01 -21.47
N VAL A 515 -10.21 -3.55 -20.25
CA VAL A 515 -11.15 -3.02 -19.24
C VAL A 515 -10.78 -1.55 -18.97
N PRO A 516 -11.74 -0.61 -18.96
CA PRO A 516 -11.48 0.81 -19.07
C PRO A 516 -10.82 1.36 -17.81
N LEU A 517 -9.60 1.86 -17.95
CA LEU A 517 -9.05 2.86 -17.04
C LEU A 517 -9.93 4.11 -17.22
N GLY A 518 -10.63 4.53 -16.17
CA GLY A 518 -11.54 5.67 -16.24
C GLY A 518 -10.87 6.88 -16.89
N GLY A 519 -11.55 7.46 -17.87
CA GLY A 519 -11.28 8.79 -18.40
C GLY A 519 -11.12 9.84 -17.29
N ARG A 520 -10.40 10.91 -17.61
CA ARG A 520 -10.11 12.07 -16.74
C ARG A 520 -11.33 12.96 -16.51
N THR A 521 -12.36 12.81 -17.33
CA THR A 521 -13.65 13.48 -17.23
C THR A 521 -14.74 12.50 -16.76
N TRP A 522 -15.95 13.01 -16.54
CA TRP A 522 -17.10 12.18 -16.21
C TRP A 522 -17.49 11.19 -17.32
N LEU A 523 -17.00 11.38 -18.56
CA LEU A 523 -17.18 10.43 -19.66
C LEU A 523 -16.59 9.05 -19.34
N ARG A 524 -15.55 9.01 -18.49
CA ARG A 524 -14.85 7.79 -18.06
C ARG A 524 -14.34 6.90 -19.20
N ASP A 525 -14.32 7.42 -20.43
CA ASP A 525 -13.77 6.77 -21.61
C ASP A 525 -12.50 7.51 -22.05
N ARG A 526 -11.35 6.92 -21.70
CA ARG A 526 -10.03 7.49 -22.01
C ARG A 526 -9.79 7.59 -23.52
N ASP A 527 -10.29 6.63 -24.30
CA ASP A 527 -10.02 6.57 -25.73
C ASP A 527 -10.82 7.65 -26.46
N LEU A 528 -12.08 7.86 -26.05
CA LEU A 528 -12.88 8.98 -26.51
C LEU A 528 -12.26 10.32 -26.12
N GLU A 529 -11.79 10.45 -24.88
CA GLU A 529 -11.12 11.67 -24.42
C GLU A 529 -9.82 11.97 -25.17
N GLU A 530 -8.96 10.97 -25.42
CA GLU A 530 -7.73 11.15 -26.20
C GLU A 530 -8.05 11.50 -27.66
N LEU A 531 -9.12 10.94 -28.22
CA LEU A 531 -9.59 11.24 -29.56
C LEU A 531 -10.14 12.67 -29.68
N LEU A 532 -10.94 13.13 -28.71
CA LEU A 532 -11.41 14.51 -28.61
C LEU A 532 -10.25 15.49 -28.43
N LEU A 533 -9.29 15.19 -27.53
CA LEU A 533 -8.10 16.02 -27.33
C LEU A 533 -7.30 16.17 -28.62
N GLY A 534 -7.07 15.06 -29.32
CA GLY A 534 -6.33 15.05 -30.58
C GLY A 534 -7.06 15.79 -31.69
N ALA A 535 -8.39 15.67 -31.77
CA ALA A 535 -9.22 16.41 -32.73
C ALA A 535 -9.14 17.92 -32.50
N PHE A 536 -9.35 18.39 -31.27
CA PHE A 536 -9.24 19.81 -30.95
C PHE A 536 -7.82 20.34 -31.15
N GLY A 537 -6.80 19.56 -30.76
CA GLY A 537 -5.40 19.92 -30.95
C GLY A 537 -5.02 20.09 -32.42
N ARG A 538 -5.57 19.28 -33.35
CA ARG A 538 -5.34 19.44 -34.80
C ARG A 538 -5.94 20.74 -35.33
N VAL A 539 -7.17 21.05 -34.94
CA VAL A 539 -7.84 22.30 -35.34
C VAL A 539 -7.09 23.51 -34.80
N GLU A 540 -6.72 23.48 -33.52
CA GLU A 540 -5.94 24.51 -32.85
C GLU A 540 -4.59 24.73 -33.55
N ALA A 541 -3.82 23.67 -33.81
CA ALA A 541 -2.53 23.78 -34.48
C ALA A 541 -2.67 24.32 -35.92
N ALA A 542 -3.66 23.86 -36.68
CA ALA A 542 -3.92 24.32 -38.04
C ALA A 542 -4.40 25.78 -38.09
N PHE A 543 -5.16 26.22 -37.08
CA PHE A 543 -5.56 27.61 -36.93
C PHE A 543 -4.35 28.49 -36.62
N CYS A 544 -3.56 28.15 -35.60
CA CYS A 544 -2.36 28.89 -35.22
C CYS A 544 -1.33 28.97 -36.36
N ALA A 545 -1.15 27.90 -37.14
CA ALA A 545 -0.24 27.89 -38.27
C ALA A 545 -0.65 28.90 -39.38
N ARG A 546 -1.96 29.09 -39.59
CA ARG A 546 -2.51 30.03 -40.59
C ARG A 546 -2.71 31.44 -40.04
N TYR A 547 -2.62 31.63 -38.73
CA TYR A 547 -2.83 32.92 -38.09
C TYR A 547 -1.91 34.04 -38.62
N PRO A 548 -0.60 33.81 -38.90
CA PRO A 548 0.28 34.84 -39.47
C PRO A 548 -0.17 35.37 -40.85
N GLU A 549 -0.90 34.57 -41.62
CA GLU A 549 -1.42 34.97 -42.95
C GLU A 549 -2.75 35.70 -42.83
N ARG A 550 -3.46 35.49 -41.71
CA ARG A 550 -4.86 35.87 -41.51
C ARG A 550 -5.09 36.88 -40.39
N PHE A 551 -4.06 37.37 -39.71
CA PHE A 551 -4.20 38.30 -38.57
C PHE A 551 -4.93 39.61 -38.89
N ARG A 552 -4.95 40.00 -40.18
CA ARG A 552 -5.66 41.18 -40.68
C ARG A 552 -7.17 40.97 -40.79
N ASP A 553 -7.62 39.72 -40.82
CA ASP A 553 -9.04 39.38 -40.81
C ASP A 553 -9.69 39.90 -39.53
N ASP A 554 -10.99 40.20 -39.61
CA ASP A 554 -11.74 40.61 -38.43
C ASP A 554 -11.77 39.50 -37.37
N THR A 555 -11.78 39.88 -36.09
CA THR A 555 -11.81 38.93 -34.98
C THR A 555 -13.04 38.04 -35.06
N GLN A 556 -14.21 38.55 -35.52
CA GLN A 556 -15.39 37.71 -35.70
C GLN A 556 -15.20 36.66 -36.79
N GLY A 557 -14.52 37.01 -37.88
CA GLY A 557 -14.21 36.07 -38.97
C GLY A 557 -13.27 34.96 -38.52
N LEU A 558 -12.21 35.32 -37.78
CA LEU A 558 -11.26 34.36 -37.21
C LEU A 558 -11.91 33.40 -36.21
N VAL A 559 -12.80 33.93 -35.36
CA VAL A 559 -13.57 33.13 -34.39
C VAL A 559 -14.56 32.21 -35.10
N ALA A 560 -15.31 32.73 -36.08
CA ALA A 560 -16.25 31.91 -36.85
C ALA A 560 -15.54 30.71 -37.51
N ASP A 561 -14.39 30.94 -38.14
CA ASP A 561 -13.62 29.87 -38.79
C ASP A 561 -13.05 28.85 -37.80
N LEU A 562 -12.59 29.30 -36.62
CA LEU A 562 -12.12 28.41 -35.56
C LEU A 562 -13.27 27.53 -35.03
N LEU A 563 -14.43 28.14 -34.75
CA LEU A 563 -15.59 27.42 -34.23
C LEU A 563 -16.19 26.45 -35.26
N GLU A 564 -16.27 26.85 -36.53
CA GLU A 564 -16.71 25.98 -37.62
C GLU A 564 -15.72 24.82 -37.86
N ALA A 565 -14.42 25.06 -37.75
CA ALA A 565 -13.42 24.00 -37.85
C ALA A 565 -13.53 22.99 -36.68
N LEU A 566 -13.78 23.48 -35.45
CA LEU A 566 -14.07 22.62 -34.30
C LEU A 566 -15.35 21.82 -34.51
N ARG A 567 -16.41 22.43 -35.07
CA ARG A 567 -17.70 21.78 -35.40
C ARG A 567 -17.52 20.67 -36.42
N ALA A 568 -16.85 20.98 -37.53
CA ALA A 568 -16.58 20.02 -38.59
C ALA A 568 -15.73 18.84 -38.09
N GLU A 569 -14.73 19.09 -37.26
CA GLU A 569 -13.88 18.02 -36.70
C GLU A 569 -14.66 17.17 -35.69
N LEU A 570 -15.55 17.75 -34.88
CA LEU A 570 -16.41 16.99 -33.98
C LEU A 570 -17.42 16.13 -34.75
N GLU A 571 -17.99 16.62 -35.86
CA GLU A 571 -18.85 15.81 -36.73
C GLU A 571 -18.09 14.65 -37.39
N ARG A 572 -16.81 14.84 -37.74
CA ARG A 572 -15.94 13.73 -38.21
C ARG A 572 -15.72 12.70 -37.11
N VAL A 573 -15.38 13.16 -35.90
CA VAL A 573 -15.25 12.28 -34.72
C VAL A 573 -16.53 11.48 -34.49
N ARG A 574 -17.69 12.14 -34.55
CA ARG A 574 -19.00 11.49 -34.43
C ARG A 574 -19.22 10.44 -35.52
N ALA A 575 -18.92 10.76 -36.77
CA ALA A 575 -19.04 9.84 -37.89
C ALA A 575 -18.09 8.63 -37.75
N ASP A 576 -16.85 8.86 -37.32
CA ASP A 576 -15.86 7.80 -37.08
C ASP A 576 -16.30 6.87 -35.94
N VAL A 577 -16.78 7.44 -34.82
CA VAL A 577 -17.33 6.68 -33.68
C VAL A 577 -18.57 5.88 -34.10
N ALA A 578 -19.50 6.49 -34.84
CA ALA A 578 -20.69 5.81 -35.36
C ALA A 578 -20.33 4.66 -36.33
N ALA A 579 -19.35 4.86 -37.22
CA ALA A 579 -18.88 3.85 -38.15
C ALA A 579 -18.25 2.65 -37.42
N LEU A 580 -17.46 2.87 -36.36
CA LEU A 580 -16.85 1.81 -35.55
C LEU A 580 -17.89 0.95 -34.81
N LEU A 581 -18.98 1.58 -34.34
CA LEU A 581 -20.00 0.92 -33.52
C LEU A 581 -21.05 0.17 -34.34
N SER A 582 -21.23 0.55 -35.61
CA SER A 582 -22.12 -0.13 -36.58
C SER A 582 -21.80 -1.63 -36.82
N GLN A 583 -20.66 -2.12 -36.32
CA GLN A 583 -20.24 -3.53 -36.38
C GLN A 583 -20.71 -4.40 -35.20
N GLY A 584 -21.67 -3.93 -34.38
CA GLY A 584 -22.44 -4.80 -33.49
C GLY A 584 -22.83 -4.27 -32.11
N GLN A 585 -22.73 -2.97 -31.82
CA GLN A 585 -23.24 -2.40 -30.56
C GLN A 585 -23.85 -1.00 -30.77
N THR A 586 -24.87 -0.65 -29.97
CA THR A 586 -25.49 0.69 -29.95
C THR A 586 -24.54 1.74 -29.40
N THR A 587 -24.51 2.92 -30.04
CA THR A 587 -23.66 4.04 -29.65
C THR A 587 -24.06 4.59 -28.28
N PRO A 588 -23.20 4.52 -27.25
CA PRO A 588 -23.62 4.87 -25.89
C PRO A 588 -23.68 6.38 -25.60
N LEU A 589 -23.12 7.24 -26.47
CA LEU A 589 -23.07 8.70 -26.31
C LEU A 589 -23.27 9.43 -27.66
N SER A 590 -24.17 10.42 -27.70
CA SER A 590 -24.38 11.34 -28.82
C SER A 590 -23.63 12.65 -28.56
N LEU A 591 -22.63 12.92 -29.40
CA LEU A 591 -21.85 14.15 -29.43
C LEU A 591 -22.42 15.09 -30.50
N ALA A 592 -22.88 16.28 -30.12
CA ALA A 592 -23.31 17.30 -31.07
C ALA A 592 -22.82 18.68 -30.66
N MET A 593 -22.29 19.46 -31.60
CA MET A 593 -21.96 20.87 -31.36
C MET A 593 -22.64 21.74 -32.42
N SER A 594 -23.36 22.75 -31.99
CA SER A 594 -23.93 23.77 -32.86
C SER A 594 -23.33 25.13 -32.56
N VAL A 595 -23.05 25.89 -33.60
CA VAL A 595 -22.55 27.25 -33.51
C VAL A 595 -23.64 28.17 -34.04
N GLN A 596 -24.16 29.04 -33.18
CA GLN A 596 -25.10 30.08 -33.55
C GLN A 596 -24.36 31.41 -33.54
N ARG A 597 -24.25 32.02 -34.71
CA ARG A 597 -23.77 33.40 -34.83
C ARG A 597 -24.95 34.34 -34.64
N ARG A 598 -24.78 35.33 -33.77
CA ARG A 598 -25.75 36.41 -33.66
C ARG A 598 -25.49 37.43 -34.77
N GLU A 599 -26.49 37.69 -35.60
CA GLU A 599 -26.43 38.83 -36.51
C GLU A 599 -26.54 40.13 -35.70
N PRO A 600 -25.68 41.13 -35.93
CA PRO A 600 -25.85 42.43 -35.31
C PRO A 600 -27.22 42.97 -35.76
N ALA A 601 -28.08 43.33 -34.82
CA ALA A 601 -29.35 43.97 -35.13
C ALA A 601 -29.05 45.21 -35.98
N HIS A 602 -29.45 45.20 -37.25
CA HIS A 602 -29.41 46.37 -38.11
C HIS A 602 -30.30 47.43 -37.46
N ARG A 603 -29.72 48.32 -36.66
CA ARG A 603 -30.42 49.50 -36.19
C ARG A 603 -30.64 50.35 -37.43
N ALA A 604 -31.87 50.34 -37.95
CA ALA A 604 -32.26 51.16 -39.08
C ALA A 604 -31.80 52.59 -38.81
N VAL A 605 -30.89 53.10 -39.63
CA VAL A 605 -30.54 54.52 -39.62
C VAL A 605 -31.80 55.23 -40.12
N PRO A 606 -32.48 56.06 -39.30
CA PRO A 606 -33.57 56.85 -39.83
C PRO A 606 -32.99 57.77 -40.89
N VAL A 607 -33.49 57.67 -42.12
CA VAL A 607 -33.24 58.65 -43.17
C VAL A 607 -33.86 59.95 -42.67
N LEU A 608 -33.03 60.91 -42.25
CA LEU A 608 -33.48 62.26 -41.95
C LEU A 608 -33.97 62.89 -43.26
N ALA A 609 -35.24 63.33 -43.27
CA ALA A 609 -35.76 64.16 -44.34
C ALA A 609 -35.05 65.52 -44.33
N GLU A 610 -34.78 66.08 -45.51
CA GLU A 610 -34.11 67.37 -45.66
C GLU A 610 -34.87 68.48 -44.92
N GLY A 611 -34.24 69.09 -43.91
CA GLY A 611 -34.73 70.34 -43.30
C GLY A 611 -34.64 70.46 -41.78
N GLU A 612 -34.35 69.39 -41.01
CA GLU A 612 -34.23 69.49 -39.55
C GLU A 612 -32.79 69.71 -39.08
N ALA A 613 -32.61 70.73 -38.24
CA ALA A 613 -31.33 71.06 -37.61
C ALA A 613 -30.84 69.92 -36.70
N PRO A 614 -29.52 69.64 -36.66
CA PRO A 614 -29.00 68.54 -35.86
C PRO A 614 -29.17 68.86 -34.36
N PRO A 615 -29.74 67.94 -33.55
CA PRO A 615 -29.77 68.12 -32.11
C PRO A 615 -28.35 68.00 -31.53
N GLU A 616 -28.03 68.97 -30.67
CA GLU A 616 -26.84 69.02 -29.85
C GLU A 616 -26.66 67.74 -29.03
N ALA A 617 -25.42 67.22 -29.01
CA ALA A 617 -24.94 66.15 -28.16
C ALA A 617 -25.72 64.81 -28.23
N ALA A 618 -25.67 64.17 -29.41
CA ALA A 618 -25.67 62.71 -29.42
C ALA A 618 -24.47 62.20 -28.61
N PRO A 619 -24.64 61.23 -27.68
CA PRO A 619 -23.50 60.60 -27.03
C PRO A 619 -22.61 60.00 -28.13
N ARG A 620 -21.31 60.25 -27.99
CA ARG A 620 -20.24 59.71 -28.84
C ARG A 620 -20.61 58.32 -29.34
N ALA A 621 -20.43 58.09 -30.64
CA ALA A 621 -20.50 56.78 -31.28
C ALA A 621 -20.05 55.67 -30.31
N PRO A 622 -20.82 54.58 -30.13
CA PRO A 622 -20.47 53.57 -29.16
C PRO A 622 -19.06 53.07 -29.49
N ALA A 623 -18.20 53.10 -28.48
CA ALA A 623 -16.85 52.58 -28.55
C ALA A 623 -16.88 51.23 -29.27
N THR A 624 -16.10 51.12 -30.34
CA THR A 624 -15.86 49.87 -31.06
C THR A 624 -15.56 48.77 -30.03
N ARG A 625 -16.46 47.78 -29.89
CA ARG A 625 -16.25 46.62 -29.03
C ARG A 625 -14.91 45.98 -29.41
N THR A 626 -13.90 46.10 -28.55
CA THR A 626 -12.56 45.55 -28.79
C THR A 626 -12.53 44.09 -28.36
N GLY A 627 -13.15 43.24 -29.17
CA GLY A 627 -13.13 41.78 -29.03
C GLY A 627 -14.48 41.14 -29.32
N VAL A 628 -14.50 39.82 -29.26
CA VAL A 628 -15.67 38.99 -29.59
C VAL A 628 -16.00 38.13 -28.38
N GLU A 629 -17.25 38.14 -27.94
CA GLU A 629 -17.68 37.30 -26.81
C GLU A 629 -18.34 36.00 -27.32
N VAL A 630 -17.85 34.87 -26.81
CA VAL A 630 -18.35 33.53 -27.12
C VAL A 630 -18.89 32.91 -25.84
N ALA A 631 -20.12 32.40 -25.88
CA ALA A 631 -20.67 31.55 -24.82
C ALA A 631 -20.55 30.09 -25.21
N PHE A 632 -19.83 29.29 -24.42
CA PHE A 632 -19.86 27.84 -24.52
C PHE A 632 -20.92 27.30 -23.57
N VAL A 633 -21.96 26.70 -24.13
CA VAL A 633 -23.08 26.11 -23.41
C VAL A 633 -22.92 24.61 -23.47
N LEU A 634 -22.59 23.99 -22.35
CA LEU A 634 -22.51 22.54 -22.26
C LEU A 634 -23.82 22.00 -21.71
N ASP A 635 -24.51 21.18 -22.49
CA ASP A 635 -25.75 20.49 -22.13
C ASP A 635 -25.47 18.98 -22.04
N VAL A 636 -25.38 18.45 -20.83
CA VAL A 636 -25.10 17.04 -20.54
C VAL A 636 -26.37 16.38 -20.03
N ALA A 637 -26.82 15.32 -20.71
CA ALA A 637 -28.00 14.56 -20.33
C ALA A 637 -27.77 13.05 -20.57
N VAL A 638 -27.19 12.36 -19.60
CA VAL A 638 -26.87 10.92 -19.72
C VAL A 638 -27.77 10.10 -18.81
N GLY A 639 -28.82 9.49 -19.39
CA GLY A 639 -29.80 8.67 -18.67
C GLY A 639 -30.33 9.36 -17.40
N ASP A 640 -30.45 8.58 -16.31
CA ASP A 640 -30.78 9.10 -14.96
C ASP A 640 -29.53 9.53 -14.16
N PHE A 641 -28.34 9.50 -14.76
CA PHE A 641 -27.06 9.63 -14.05
C PHE A 641 -26.59 11.08 -13.90
N LEU A 642 -26.71 11.89 -14.97
CA LEU A 642 -26.21 13.25 -14.99
C LEU A 642 -27.04 14.12 -15.94
N HIS A 643 -27.70 15.15 -15.38
CA HIS A 643 -28.35 16.20 -16.14
C HIS A 643 -27.85 17.56 -15.65
N THR A 644 -27.03 18.24 -16.46
CA THR A 644 -26.53 19.58 -16.12
C THR A 644 -26.37 20.41 -17.38
N ARG A 645 -26.72 21.70 -17.27
CA ARG A 645 -26.49 22.70 -18.31
C ARG A 645 -25.68 23.83 -17.73
N ARG A 646 -24.52 24.10 -18.32
CA ARG A 646 -23.55 25.11 -17.83
C ARG A 646 -23.14 26.05 -18.93
N VAL A 647 -22.97 27.32 -18.61
CA VAL A 647 -22.44 28.32 -19.54
C VAL A 647 -21.08 28.84 -19.10
N VAL A 648 -20.18 29.00 -20.06
CA VAL A 648 -18.86 29.59 -19.87
C VAL A 648 -18.75 30.80 -20.80
N SER A 649 -18.43 31.97 -20.26
CA SER A 649 -18.20 33.18 -21.06
C SER A 649 -16.73 33.27 -21.45
N VAL A 650 -16.44 33.49 -22.74
CA VAL A 650 -15.09 33.59 -23.28
C VAL A 650 -14.95 34.88 -24.09
N GLN A 651 -14.09 35.78 -23.63
CA GLN A 651 -13.70 36.98 -24.38
C GLN A 651 -12.54 36.64 -25.31
N VAL A 652 -12.73 36.77 -26.61
CA VAL A 652 -11.70 36.49 -27.60
C VAL A 652 -10.94 37.76 -27.96
N VAL A 653 -9.62 37.68 -27.88
CA VAL A 653 -8.71 38.80 -28.15
C VAL A 653 -7.61 38.36 -29.10
N LYS A 654 -7.46 39.09 -30.20
CA LYS A 654 -6.46 38.78 -31.22
C LYS A 654 -5.16 39.56 -30.97
N LEU A 655 -4.01 38.93 -31.24
CA LEU A 655 -2.73 39.63 -31.28
C LEU A 655 -2.57 40.33 -32.62
N GLU A 656 -2.33 41.64 -32.59
CA GLU A 656 -2.08 42.44 -33.77
C GLU A 656 -0.57 42.59 -34.04
N GLN A 657 -0.27 43.00 -35.26
CA GLN A 657 1.09 43.22 -35.73
C GLN A 657 1.32 44.72 -35.95
N ARG A 658 2.47 45.24 -35.51
CA ARG A 658 3.02 46.51 -36.00
C ARG A 658 3.72 46.20 -37.33
N GLY A 659 3.67 47.10 -38.32
CA GLY A 659 4.19 46.84 -39.68
C GLY A 659 5.53 46.08 -39.74
N GLU A 660 5.78 45.37 -40.85
CA GLU A 660 6.98 44.52 -41.09
C GLU A 660 7.26 43.43 -40.03
N GLY A 661 6.50 42.32 -40.06
CA GLY A 661 6.85 41.10 -39.30
C GLY A 661 6.68 41.12 -37.78
N GLN A 662 6.52 42.29 -37.14
CA GLN A 662 6.64 42.44 -35.68
C GLN A 662 5.30 42.41 -34.93
N TRP A 663 5.06 41.34 -34.17
CA TRP A 663 3.89 41.21 -33.30
C TRP A 663 3.93 42.18 -32.12
N LEU A 664 2.78 42.73 -31.73
CA LEU A 664 2.69 43.61 -30.56
C LEU A 664 3.13 42.88 -29.28
N PRO A 665 3.76 43.58 -28.32
CA PRO A 665 4.18 43.00 -27.05
C PRO A 665 3.01 42.77 -26.08
N ALA A 666 1.83 43.31 -26.39
CA ALA A 666 0.63 43.21 -25.57
C ALA A 666 -0.62 43.06 -26.45
N PHE A 667 -1.60 42.34 -25.93
CA PHE A 667 -2.95 42.26 -26.48
C PHE A 667 -3.74 43.52 -26.13
N ARG A 668 -4.57 44.01 -27.06
CA ARG A 668 -5.48 45.13 -26.81
C ARG A 668 -6.77 44.61 -26.18
N LEU A 669 -6.93 44.85 -24.89
CA LEU A 669 -8.09 44.44 -24.12
C LEU A 669 -8.31 45.46 -23.00
N GLY A 670 -9.48 46.11 -23.02
CA GLY A 670 -9.86 47.07 -21.98
C GLY A 670 -10.24 46.36 -20.69
N ARG A 671 -9.78 46.88 -19.55
CA ARG A 671 -10.09 46.30 -18.23
C ARG A 671 -11.59 46.30 -17.95
N GLU A 672 -12.30 47.31 -18.44
CA GLU A 672 -13.75 47.45 -18.32
C GLU A 672 -14.50 46.27 -18.96
N HIS A 673 -13.96 45.67 -20.02
CA HIS A 673 -14.55 44.49 -20.65
C HIS A 673 -14.42 43.25 -19.76
N LEU A 674 -13.28 43.08 -19.07
CA LEU A 674 -13.08 42.00 -18.11
C LEU A 674 -13.91 42.18 -16.85
N ASP A 675 -14.00 43.43 -16.36
CA ASP A 675 -14.82 43.75 -15.19
C ASP A 675 -16.30 43.47 -15.49
N ALA A 676 -16.79 43.86 -16.67
CA ALA A 676 -18.14 43.53 -17.12
C ALA A 676 -18.37 42.02 -17.29
N GLN A 677 -17.36 41.25 -17.71
CA GLN A 677 -17.44 39.79 -17.82
C GLN A 677 -17.50 39.12 -16.45
N LEU A 678 -16.63 39.54 -15.51
CA LEU A 678 -16.54 39.00 -14.16
C LEU A 678 -17.73 39.39 -13.27
N LEU A 679 -18.36 40.55 -13.52
CA LEU A 679 -19.62 40.92 -12.89
C LEU A 679 -20.77 39.97 -13.27
N ARG A 680 -20.72 39.38 -14.47
CA ARG A 680 -21.75 38.47 -14.98
C ARG A 680 -21.55 37.05 -14.50
N THR A 681 -20.33 36.52 -14.59
CA THR A 681 -20.04 35.13 -14.21
C THR A 681 -18.61 34.93 -13.75
N ASP A 682 -18.45 34.07 -12.73
CA ASP A 682 -17.14 33.59 -12.29
C ASP A 682 -16.52 32.59 -13.27
N ALA A 683 -17.34 31.99 -14.16
CA ALA A 683 -16.89 31.13 -15.26
C ALA A 683 -16.49 31.95 -16.50
N ALA A 684 -15.73 33.02 -16.28
CA ALA A 684 -15.26 33.94 -17.31
C ALA A 684 -13.78 33.65 -17.69
N PHE A 685 -13.54 33.52 -18.99
CA PHE A 685 -12.21 33.26 -19.57
C PHE A 685 -11.90 34.23 -20.71
N CYS A 686 -10.61 34.32 -21.04
CA CYS A 686 -10.10 34.98 -22.24
C CYS A 686 -9.44 33.96 -23.15
N LEU A 687 -9.78 33.99 -24.43
CA LEU A 687 -9.10 33.24 -25.49
C LEU A 687 -8.23 34.21 -26.29
N PHE A 688 -6.93 34.04 -26.22
CA PHE A 688 -5.98 34.87 -26.96
C PHE A 688 -5.56 34.15 -28.24
N LEU A 689 -5.86 34.78 -29.38
CA LEU A 689 -5.45 34.31 -30.70
C LEU A 689 -4.07 34.89 -31.01
N ALA A 690 -3.09 34.01 -31.20
CA ALA A 690 -1.71 34.38 -31.42
C ALA A 690 -1.08 33.48 -32.49
N PRO A 691 -0.04 33.98 -33.19
CA PRO A 691 0.79 33.11 -34.03
C PRO A 691 1.53 32.08 -33.16
N PRO A 692 2.18 31.08 -33.78
CA PRO A 692 2.92 30.07 -33.04
C PRO A 692 4.13 30.69 -32.32
N PHE A 693 4.01 30.89 -31.01
CA PHE A 693 5.13 31.26 -30.15
C PHE A 693 5.48 30.08 -29.25
N PRO A 694 6.73 29.62 -29.32
CA PRO A 694 7.22 28.23 -29.53
C PRO A 694 6.27 27.06 -29.84
N ARG A 695 4.96 27.17 -29.57
CA ARG A 695 3.95 26.11 -29.77
C ARG A 695 2.78 26.67 -30.59
N ALA A 696 2.15 25.82 -31.40
CA ALA A 696 0.98 26.18 -32.20
C ALA A 696 -0.31 25.96 -31.38
N GLU A 697 -0.50 26.81 -30.37
CA GLU A 697 -1.62 26.72 -29.42
C GLU A 697 -2.30 28.08 -29.25
N CYS A 698 -3.63 28.07 -29.12
CA CYS A 698 -4.40 29.22 -28.69
C CYS A 698 -4.40 29.27 -27.17
N TRP A 699 -4.33 30.46 -26.58
CA TRP A 699 -4.08 30.60 -25.15
C TRP A 699 -5.36 30.93 -24.40
N VAL A 700 -5.79 30.05 -23.50
CA VAL A 700 -6.94 30.25 -22.62
C VAL A 700 -6.47 30.58 -21.21
N VAL A 701 -6.99 31.67 -20.65
CA VAL A 701 -6.68 32.14 -19.29
C VAL A 701 -7.98 32.58 -18.59
N PRO A 702 -8.20 32.27 -17.30
CA PRO A 702 -9.32 32.83 -16.54
C PRO A 702 -9.30 34.36 -16.54
N SER A 703 -10.44 35.02 -16.77
CA SER A 703 -10.53 36.48 -16.88
C SER A 703 -10.08 37.19 -15.59
N ARG A 704 -10.29 36.57 -14.41
CA ARG A 704 -9.76 37.05 -13.13
C ARG A 704 -8.23 37.11 -13.10
N THR A 705 -7.57 36.14 -13.73
CA THR A 705 -6.11 36.07 -13.82
C THR A 705 -5.60 37.10 -14.80
N VAL A 706 -6.30 37.32 -15.92
CA VAL A 706 -5.99 38.40 -16.87
C VAL A 706 -6.13 39.77 -16.22
N ARG A 707 -7.21 40.00 -15.45
CA ARG A 707 -7.40 41.22 -14.67
C ARG A 707 -6.25 41.47 -13.69
N ALA A 708 -5.84 40.43 -12.94
CA ALA A 708 -4.69 40.53 -12.03
C ALA A 708 -3.37 40.85 -12.77
N LEU A 709 -3.16 40.30 -13.97
CA LEU A 709 -2.01 40.64 -14.81
C LEU A 709 -2.04 42.12 -15.23
N MET A 710 -3.21 42.64 -15.64
CA MET A 710 -3.37 44.06 -15.98
C MET A 710 -3.13 44.98 -14.78
N GLU A 711 -3.65 44.62 -13.60
CA GLU A 711 -3.46 45.36 -12.34
C GLU A 711 -1.98 45.41 -11.93
N SER A 712 -1.26 44.28 -12.02
CA SER A 712 0.17 44.20 -11.71
C SER A 712 1.03 45.13 -12.56
N GLN A 713 0.60 45.42 -13.78
CA GLN A 713 1.27 46.33 -14.71
C GLN A 713 0.65 47.73 -14.78
N ARG A 714 -0.37 48.00 -13.95
CA ARG A 714 -1.15 49.26 -13.96
C ARG A 714 -1.70 49.62 -15.35
N SER A 715 -2.03 48.60 -16.16
CA SER A 715 -2.55 48.75 -17.52
C SER A 715 -4.08 48.76 -17.53
N LEU A 716 -4.68 49.70 -18.26
CA LEU A 716 -6.13 49.79 -18.43
C LEU A 716 -6.63 49.26 -19.78
N SER A 717 -5.74 49.12 -20.77
CA SER A 717 -6.11 48.88 -22.17
C SER A 717 -5.33 47.75 -22.86
N GLY A 718 -4.44 47.07 -22.14
CA GLY A 718 -3.76 45.91 -22.71
C GLY A 718 -3.16 44.94 -21.70
N VAL A 719 -2.93 43.73 -22.18
CA VAL A 719 -2.42 42.59 -21.40
C VAL A 719 -1.07 42.15 -21.99
N PRO A 720 -0.01 42.00 -21.19
CA PRO A 720 1.31 41.59 -21.69
C PRO A 720 1.28 40.19 -22.29
N ARG A 721 1.77 40.05 -23.53
CA ARG A 721 1.80 38.76 -24.25
C ARG A 721 2.55 37.68 -23.49
N ASP A 722 3.75 38.02 -23.01
CA ASP A 722 4.62 37.06 -22.30
C ASP A 722 4.05 36.64 -20.94
N GLY A 723 3.23 37.50 -20.32
CA GLY A 723 2.50 37.19 -19.09
C GLY A 723 1.38 36.18 -19.35
N VAL A 724 0.59 36.41 -20.41
CA VAL A 724 -0.47 35.50 -20.86
C VAL A 724 0.10 34.13 -21.21
N GLN A 725 1.15 34.08 -22.01
CA GLN A 725 1.77 32.82 -22.46
C GLN A 725 2.23 31.92 -21.31
N ARG A 726 2.70 32.49 -20.19
CA ARG A 726 3.19 31.73 -19.02
C ARG A 726 2.07 31.07 -18.20
N VAL A 727 0.88 31.66 -18.20
CA VAL A 727 -0.24 31.21 -17.37
C VAL A 727 -1.36 30.53 -18.17
N ALA A 728 -1.24 30.55 -19.50
CA ALA A 728 -2.24 29.99 -20.41
C ALA A 728 -2.22 28.48 -20.47
N ARG A 729 -3.41 27.92 -20.72
CA ARG A 729 -3.59 26.54 -21.19
C ARG A 729 -3.95 26.57 -22.67
N SER A 730 -3.63 25.52 -23.41
CA SER A 730 -4.09 25.36 -24.79
C SER A 730 -5.62 25.25 -24.84
N LEU A 731 -6.24 25.73 -25.91
CA LEU A 731 -7.68 25.63 -26.14
C LEU A 731 -8.18 24.18 -26.11
N SER A 732 -7.44 23.26 -26.73
CA SER A 732 -7.79 21.82 -26.75
C SER A 732 -7.87 21.20 -25.34
N HIS A 733 -6.85 21.43 -24.50
CA HIS A 733 -6.88 20.97 -23.11
C HIS A 733 -7.96 21.64 -22.27
N TRP A 734 -8.22 22.93 -22.46
CA TRP A 734 -9.27 23.62 -21.72
C TRP A 734 -10.67 23.12 -22.10
N LEU A 735 -10.95 22.94 -23.40
CA LEU A 735 -12.23 22.39 -23.88
C LEU A 735 -12.50 21.00 -23.32
N LEU A 736 -11.50 20.11 -23.31
CA LEU A 736 -11.69 18.75 -22.82
C LEU A 736 -11.67 18.65 -21.29
N ALA A 737 -10.64 19.20 -20.65
CA ALA A 737 -10.42 18.98 -19.23
C ALA A 737 -11.32 19.88 -18.37
N ASP A 738 -11.58 21.12 -18.78
CA ASP A 738 -12.27 22.09 -17.93
C ASP A 738 -13.75 22.21 -18.30
N VAL A 739 -14.05 22.35 -19.60
CA VAL A 739 -15.44 22.46 -20.10
C VAL A 739 -16.13 21.10 -20.09
N VAL A 740 -15.69 20.14 -20.92
CA VAL A 740 -16.27 18.78 -20.94
C VAL A 740 -16.10 18.08 -19.59
N GLY A 741 -14.99 18.32 -18.88
CA GLY A 741 -14.77 17.78 -17.54
C GLY A 741 -15.68 18.33 -16.44
N LEU A 742 -16.53 19.32 -16.71
CA LEU A 742 -17.43 19.97 -15.74
C LEU A 742 -16.68 20.59 -14.54
N TRP A 743 -15.44 21.02 -14.74
CA TRP A 743 -14.69 21.77 -13.72
C TRP A 743 -14.96 23.28 -13.80
N THR A 744 -15.54 23.75 -14.91
CA THR A 744 -15.92 25.14 -15.14
C THR A 744 -17.35 25.23 -15.67
N GLY A 745 -17.92 26.43 -15.63
CA GLY A 745 -19.27 26.72 -16.10
C GLY A 745 -20.24 27.11 -14.98
N ASP A 746 -21.12 28.05 -15.31
CA ASP A 746 -22.11 28.63 -14.42
C ASP A 746 -23.47 27.99 -14.67
N GLU A 747 -24.08 27.47 -13.61
CA GLU A 747 -25.41 26.84 -13.63
C GLU A 747 -26.53 27.83 -13.29
N ARG A 748 -26.19 29.07 -12.88
CA ARG A 748 -27.19 30.04 -12.43
C ARG A 748 -28.14 30.39 -13.59
N PRO A 749 -29.46 30.42 -13.36
CA PRO A 749 -30.44 30.77 -14.39
C PRO A 749 -30.17 32.11 -15.06
N GLU A 750 -29.63 33.08 -14.32
CA GLU A 750 -29.25 34.40 -14.84
C GLU A 750 -28.11 34.34 -15.87
N ALA A 751 -27.10 33.50 -15.63
CA ALA A 751 -26.00 33.28 -16.55
C ALA A 751 -26.46 32.54 -17.82
N LEU A 752 -27.34 31.54 -17.66
CA LEU A 752 -27.95 30.81 -18.78
C LEU A 752 -28.92 31.70 -19.58
N ALA A 753 -29.68 32.57 -18.93
CA ALA A 753 -30.59 33.51 -19.59
C ALA A 753 -29.82 34.56 -20.41
N TRP A 754 -28.63 34.97 -19.96
CA TRP A 754 -27.78 35.92 -20.67
C TRP A 754 -27.41 35.44 -22.09
N GLN A 755 -27.17 34.14 -22.28
CA GLN A 755 -26.85 33.59 -23.61
C GLN A 755 -27.98 33.82 -24.63
N SER A 756 -29.21 33.96 -24.15
CA SER A 756 -30.43 34.17 -24.94
C SER A 756 -30.88 35.65 -24.94
N SER A 757 -30.12 36.56 -24.32
CA SER A 757 -30.49 37.97 -24.19
C SER A 757 -30.35 38.73 -25.52
N ALA A 758 -31.46 39.30 -25.98
CA ALA A 758 -31.54 40.08 -27.21
C ALA A 758 -30.87 41.47 -27.15
N GLU A 759 -30.40 41.94 -25.99
CA GLU A 759 -29.72 43.26 -25.89
C GLU A 759 -28.26 43.12 -25.43
N ALA A 760 -27.97 42.17 -24.53
CA ALA A 760 -26.66 42.04 -23.88
C ALA A 760 -25.96 40.68 -24.12
N GLY A 761 -26.55 39.76 -24.90
CA GLY A 761 -26.00 38.43 -25.15
C GLY A 761 -24.70 38.41 -25.98
N PRO A 762 -24.02 37.24 -26.01
CA PRO A 762 -22.74 37.05 -26.71
C PRO A 762 -22.87 37.15 -28.23
N ASP A 763 -21.73 37.32 -28.92
CA ASP A 763 -21.68 37.37 -30.38
C ASP A 763 -21.81 35.96 -31.01
N PHE A 764 -21.31 34.94 -30.30
CA PHE A 764 -21.45 33.53 -30.67
C PHE A 764 -21.95 32.70 -29.49
N VAL A 765 -22.89 31.79 -29.77
CA VAL A 765 -23.32 30.75 -28.83
C VAL A 765 -22.91 29.40 -29.40
N VAL A 766 -22.06 28.69 -28.66
CA VAL A 766 -21.61 27.33 -29.00
C VAL A 766 -22.32 26.39 -28.05
N GLU A 767 -23.34 25.69 -28.52
CA GLU A 767 -24.02 24.67 -27.72
C GLU A 767 -23.40 23.31 -28.01
N TRP A 768 -22.97 22.64 -26.94
CA TRP A 768 -22.40 21.30 -26.99
C TRP A 768 -23.32 20.35 -26.22
N GLY A 769 -24.03 19.51 -26.97
CA GLY A 769 -24.89 18.45 -26.44
C GLY A 769 -24.13 17.14 -26.27
N LEU A 770 -24.17 16.59 -25.06
CA LEU A 770 -23.66 15.26 -24.70
C LEU A 770 -24.83 14.45 -24.13
N ARG A 771 -25.39 13.52 -24.92
CA ARG A 771 -26.59 12.75 -24.55
C ARG A 771 -26.37 11.25 -24.54
#